data_AF-A0A4R7FLM9-F1
#
_entry.id   AF-A0A4R7FLM9-F1
#
_cell.length_a   1.000
_cell.length_b   1.000
_cell.length_c   1.000
_cell.angle_alpha   90.00
_cell.angle_beta   90.00
_cell.angle_gamma   90.00
#
_symmetry.space_group_name_H-M   'P 1'
#
loop_
_entity.id
_entity.type
_entity.pdbx_description
1 polymer ?
#
loop_
_entity_poly.entity_id
_entity_poly.type
_entity_poly.pdbx_seq_one_letter_code
_entity_poly.pdbx_strand_id
1 'polypeptide(L)'
;MSSTTDDRAAGAVLGLAVGDALGRGGSGWGAATAAAVPVLTAVAAGESLTDESTQDRVVAAWADLVEDGEDLGAPTTAVLRSLREPTAAAARGAARIVTGADDGGALLRTAPVALGFLPSPTASGLARSAARIAALTQPDPEVGEACALWSAAIHLAVRAGELDLRGGLGVLPEDRRAIWSARVDAAEAGDEPEHGAVGLLQAAWSVVRSTPVPDERPGAHLRAALEAAAPLGPSVAALAGSLLGARWGASAVPAAWRRALHGWPGLSAEDLTRAAVLAANGGLGDGTGWPAVDRVRPVGPGVLVPHPHDDGVLLGSLAALDDLPPDVDAVVALCRIGRRQTDRERVAFWLVDQPGRNPNLDLVLQDAVDTIAALRAEGRRVLVHGAEGRSRTPAVGALYAAVHRGVAPSRALEDVAAALPDAAPAPFLEEAVLRIGEAFAAEPPKRLLLVDLDTAVIDLASGVRRLPASAQVGRPDETPGIIGLADPLPGAIAGFARLAEVYDARLLAPPPWPGSSAWQQRLDWVALHFGALEADDAGRPNPAHRRLVLADRAVLPRDALLVDGGQDGRGAQDADGFPGERVRLGDPAVADWAALVDHLVAPERTGRRASATAPARSRDRTAGRPALTAWLLESLRVHAGSASPVQVARDVQRLHGDELRRAGDLEVTWQHDLRRIAAHLREEGRLAPSADGLWRLAR
;
A
#
# COMPACT_ATOMS: atom_id res chain seq x y z
N MET A 1 20.04 -15.74 1.31
CA MET A 1 18.56 -15.68 1.33
C MET A 1 18.04 -17.04 0.91
N SER A 2 16.93 -17.46 1.49
CA SER A 2 16.52 -18.86 1.43
C SER A 2 15.75 -19.15 0.14
N SER A 3 15.26 -20.37 -0.01
CA SER A 3 14.76 -20.93 -1.27
C SER A 3 13.53 -20.20 -1.82
N THR A 4 13.20 -20.42 -3.11
CA THR A 4 11.92 -19.99 -3.70
C THR A 4 10.71 -20.49 -2.90
N THR A 5 10.83 -21.66 -2.26
CA THR A 5 9.83 -22.20 -1.33
C THR A 5 9.59 -21.27 -0.15
N ASP A 6 10.64 -20.69 0.42
CA ASP A 6 10.52 -19.80 1.57
C ASP A 6 9.95 -18.44 1.18
N ASP A 7 10.31 -17.93 0.00
CA ASP A 7 9.71 -16.72 -0.58
C ASP A 7 8.19 -16.90 -0.72
N ARG A 8 7.77 -18.03 -1.28
CA ARG A 8 6.37 -18.43 -1.43
C ARG A 8 5.65 -18.67 -0.11
N ALA A 9 6.30 -19.33 0.85
CA ALA A 9 5.74 -19.54 2.18
C ALA A 9 5.49 -18.20 2.91
N ALA A 10 6.48 -17.30 2.87
CA ALA A 10 6.33 -15.94 3.39
C ALA A 10 5.24 -15.16 2.65
N GLY A 11 5.18 -15.31 1.33
CA GLY A 11 4.14 -14.74 0.49
C GLY A 11 2.75 -15.18 0.93
N ALA A 12 2.53 -16.46 1.25
CA ALA A 12 1.22 -16.96 1.67
C ALA A 12 0.69 -16.27 2.93
N VAL A 13 1.56 -16.00 3.90
CA VAL A 13 1.16 -15.31 5.14
C VAL A 13 1.03 -13.80 4.93
N LEU A 14 1.97 -13.19 4.21
CA LEU A 14 1.92 -11.75 3.92
C LEU A 14 0.71 -11.39 3.04
N GLY A 15 0.44 -12.19 2.02
CA GLY A 15 -0.70 -12.00 1.14
C GLY A 15 -2.02 -12.12 1.89
N LEU A 16 -2.14 -13.07 2.83
CA LEU A 16 -3.28 -13.16 3.74
C LEU A 16 -3.46 -11.86 4.54
N ALA A 17 -2.39 -11.39 5.18
CA ALA A 17 -2.41 -10.19 6.02
C ALA A 17 -2.72 -8.90 5.22
N VAL A 18 -2.16 -8.79 4.02
CA VAL A 18 -2.44 -7.69 3.09
C VAL A 18 -3.89 -7.73 2.63
N GLY A 19 -4.39 -8.90 2.21
CA GLY A 19 -5.76 -9.04 1.75
C GLY A 19 -6.77 -8.67 2.82
N ASP A 20 -6.55 -9.14 4.05
CA ASP A 20 -7.34 -8.78 5.22
C ASP A 20 -7.35 -7.25 5.46
N ALA A 21 -6.17 -6.61 5.47
CA ALA A 21 -6.05 -5.17 5.66
C ALA A 21 -6.75 -4.36 4.54
N LEU A 22 -6.52 -4.74 3.27
CA LEU A 22 -7.11 -4.07 2.11
C LEU A 22 -8.63 -4.20 2.06
N GLY A 23 -9.17 -5.40 2.31
CA GLY A 23 -10.63 -5.61 2.31
C GLY A 23 -11.33 -4.89 3.46
N ARG A 24 -10.61 -4.49 4.52
CA ARG A 24 -11.12 -3.59 5.57
C ARG A 24 -10.97 -2.11 5.26
N GLY A 25 -10.18 -1.74 4.24
CA GLY A 25 -9.78 -0.36 3.97
C GLY A 25 -8.83 0.24 5.02
N GLY A 26 -8.12 -0.59 5.78
CA GLY A 26 -7.25 -0.17 6.89
C GLY A 26 -5.76 -0.49 6.66
N SER A 27 -4.89 0.06 7.52
CA SER A 27 -3.44 -0.23 7.51
C SER A 27 -3.05 -1.44 8.35
N GLY A 28 -3.81 -1.75 9.40
CA GLY A 28 -3.59 -2.93 10.24
C GLY A 28 -4.43 -4.12 9.79
N TRP A 29 -3.89 -5.34 9.93
CA TRP A 29 -4.68 -6.55 9.66
C TRP A 29 -5.79 -6.75 10.69
N GLY A 30 -6.81 -7.51 10.32
CA GLY A 30 -8.00 -7.77 11.13
C GLY A 30 -8.05 -9.19 11.70
N ALA A 31 -9.28 -9.60 12.02
CA ALA A 31 -9.58 -10.87 12.66
C ALA A 31 -9.14 -12.10 11.85
N ALA A 32 -9.15 -12.04 10.51
CA ALA A 32 -8.75 -13.16 9.66
C ALA A 32 -7.26 -13.51 9.88
N THR A 33 -6.40 -12.49 9.89
CA THR A 33 -4.96 -12.66 10.15
C THR A 33 -4.71 -12.98 11.61
N ALA A 34 -5.39 -12.28 12.53
CA ALA A 34 -5.25 -12.50 13.97
C ALA A 34 -5.58 -13.96 14.34
N ALA A 35 -6.64 -14.53 13.76
CA ALA A 35 -7.01 -15.93 13.97
C ALA A 35 -6.00 -16.92 13.37
N ALA A 36 -5.31 -16.56 12.29
CA ALA A 36 -4.28 -17.41 11.66
C ALA A 36 -2.96 -17.43 12.46
N VAL A 37 -2.63 -16.36 13.18
CA VAL A 37 -1.35 -16.20 13.90
C VAL A 37 -1.07 -17.33 14.91
N PRO A 38 -2.02 -17.80 15.75
CA PRO A 38 -1.76 -18.91 16.67
C PRO A 38 -1.40 -20.21 15.96
N VAL A 39 -2.07 -20.53 14.84
CA VAL A 39 -1.77 -21.71 14.02
C VAL A 39 -0.39 -21.57 13.39
N LEU A 40 -0.08 -20.40 12.81
CA LEU A 40 1.24 -20.11 12.26
C LEU A 40 2.34 -20.23 13.31
N THR A 41 2.11 -19.76 14.53
CA THR A 41 3.08 -19.79 15.63
C THR A 41 3.39 -21.23 16.04
N ALA A 42 2.38 -22.09 16.17
CA ALA A 42 2.58 -23.51 16.47
C ALA A 42 3.42 -24.21 15.37
N VAL A 43 3.06 -23.99 14.11
CA VAL A 43 3.81 -24.60 12.99
C VAL A 43 5.23 -24.04 12.89
N ALA A 44 5.42 -22.74 13.14
CA ALA A 44 6.75 -22.11 13.17
C ALA A 44 7.63 -22.60 14.33
N ALA A 45 7.04 -23.17 15.38
CA ALA A 45 7.75 -23.86 16.45
C ALA A 45 8.08 -25.33 16.12
N GLY A 46 7.67 -25.83 14.95
CA GLY A 46 7.85 -27.22 14.54
C GLY A 46 6.87 -28.19 15.21
N GLU A 47 5.76 -27.68 15.75
CA GLU A 47 4.83 -28.47 16.54
C GLU A 47 3.78 -29.16 15.67
N SER A 48 3.35 -30.35 16.09
CA SER A 48 2.28 -31.07 15.42
C SER A 48 0.92 -30.46 15.77
N LEU A 49 0.20 -30.01 14.74
CA LEU A 49 -1.19 -29.52 14.87
C LEU A 49 -2.20 -30.63 15.22
N THR A 50 -1.77 -31.89 15.25
CA THR A 50 -2.61 -33.01 15.70
C THR A 50 -2.49 -33.32 17.17
N ASP A 51 -1.53 -32.71 17.86
CA ASP A 51 -1.27 -32.92 19.28
C ASP A 51 -2.25 -32.07 20.11
N GLU A 52 -2.87 -32.66 21.12
CA GLU A 52 -3.90 -31.99 21.93
C GLU A 52 -3.32 -30.76 22.64
N SER A 53 -2.09 -30.83 23.18
CA SER A 53 -1.44 -29.70 23.87
C SER A 53 -1.08 -28.53 22.94
N THR A 54 -0.86 -28.78 21.65
CA THR A 54 -0.70 -27.74 20.63
C THR A 54 -2.05 -27.07 20.37
N GLN A 55 -3.10 -27.87 20.21
CA GLN A 55 -4.46 -27.37 20.01
C GLN A 55 -4.97 -26.59 21.22
N ASP A 56 -4.63 -26.99 22.45
CA ASP A 56 -4.95 -26.26 23.69
C ASP A 56 -4.37 -24.85 23.64
N ARG A 57 -3.10 -24.69 23.25
CA ARG A 57 -2.47 -23.36 23.11
C ARG A 57 -3.08 -22.52 22.00
N VAL A 58 -3.49 -23.13 20.89
CA VAL A 58 -4.19 -22.44 19.80
C VAL A 58 -5.57 -21.94 20.29
N VAL A 59 -6.32 -22.77 21.00
CA VAL A 59 -7.62 -22.40 21.57
C VAL A 59 -7.47 -21.31 22.63
N ALA A 60 -6.48 -21.42 23.51
CA ALA A 60 -6.16 -20.38 24.51
C ALA A 60 -5.88 -19.03 23.84
N ALA A 61 -5.02 -19.00 22.81
CA ALA A 61 -4.74 -17.76 22.08
C ALA A 61 -5.97 -17.18 21.36
N TRP A 62 -6.88 -18.02 20.85
CA TRP A 62 -8.15 -17.53 20.31
C TRP A 62 -9.12 -17.03 21.37
N ALA A 63 -9.12 -17.64 22.57
CA ALA A 63 -9.90 -17.14 23.70
C ALA A 63 -9.40 -15.75 24.12
N ASP A 64 -8.08 -15.58 24.24
CA ASP A 64 -7.44 -14.29 24.55
C ASP A 64 -7.84 -13.21 23.52
N LEU A 65 -7.82 -13.55 22.22
CA LEU A 65 -8.30 -12.65 21.15
C LEU A 65 -9.74 -12.17 21.36
N VAL A 66 -10.65 -13.10 21.68
CA VAL A 66 -12.06 -12.79 21.91
C VAL A 66 -12.26 -11.98 23.20
N GLU A 67 -11.45 -12.22 24.22
CA GLU A 67 -11.42 -11.43 25.46
C GLU A 67 -10.91 -10.00 25.21
N ASP A 68 -9.90 -9.85 24.36
CA ASP A 68 -9.37 -8.55 23.90
C ASP A 68 -10.34 -7.78 22.99
N GLY A 69 -11.47 -8.40 22.62
CA GLY A 69 -12.55 -7.76 21.86
C GLY A 69 -12.52 -8.00 20.35
N GLU A 70 -11.64 -8.87 19.85
CA GLU A 70 -11.63 -9.26 18.45
C GLU A 70 -12.85 -10.14 18.11
N ASP A 71 -13.47 -9.88 16.96
CA ASP A 71 -14.59 -10.68 16.47
C ASP A 71 -14.08 -11.73 15.48
N LEU A 72 -13.99 -12.99 15.93
CA LEU A 72 -13.55 -14.12 15.12
C LEU A 72 -14.70 -14.77 14.33
N GLY A 73 -15.83 -14.09 14.21
CA GLY A 73 -17.06 -14.60 13.61
C GLY A 73 -18.00 -15.21 14.66
N ALA A 74 -19.30 -15.11 14.42
CA ALA A 74 -20.33 -15.42 15.42
C ALA A 74 -20.24 -16.87 15.97
N PRO A 75 -20.06 -17.92 15.16
CA PRO A 75 -19.93 -19.29 15.66
C PRO A 75 -18.67 -19.48 16.51
N THR A 76 -17.53 -18.97 16.05
CA THR A 76 -16.24 -19.09 16.75
C THR A 76 -16.25 -18.33 18.07
N THR A 77 -16.71 -17.08 18.06
CA THR A 77 -16.85 -16.23 19.25
C THR A 77 -17.80 -16.87 20.26
N ALA A 78 -18.91 -17.46 19.82
CA ALA A 78 -19.85 -18.15 20.70
C ALA A 78 -19.24 -19.40 21.36
N VAL A 79 -18.49 -20.21 20.60
CA VAL A 79 -17.75 -21.36 21.15
C VAL A 79 -16.77 -20.89 22.21
N LEU A 80 -15.90 -19.93 21.89
CA LEU A 80 -14.82 -19.48 22.78
C LEU A 80 -15.35 -18.84 24.07
N ARG A 81 -16.40 -18.01 23.99
CA ARG A 81 -17.05 -17.41 25.17
C ARG A 81 -17.76 -18.41 26.08
N SER A 82 -18.09 -19.59 25.56
CA SER A 82 -18.74 -20.65 26.35
C SER A 82 -17.76 -21.50 27.16
N LEU A 83 -16.45 -21.39 26.88
CA LEU A 83 -15.43 -22.21 27.52
C LEU A 83 -15.18 -21.75 28.96
N ARG A 84 -15.15 -22.71 29.89
CA ARG A 84 -14.67 -22.46 31.26
C ARG A 84 -13.15 -22.55 31.36
N GLU A 85 -12.58 -23.43 30.54
CA GLU A 85 -11.15 -23.63 30.38
C GLU A 85 -10.87 -23.72 28.87
N PRO A 86 -9.91 -22.96 28.33
CA PRO A 86 -9.69 -22.87 26.90
C PRO A 86 -8.85 -24.04 26.37
N THR A 87 -9.40 -25.26 26.47
CA THR A 87 -8.78 -26.49 25.96
C THR A 87 -9.43 -26.93 24.64
N ALA A 88 -8.69 -27.68 23.83
CA ALA A 88 -9.15 -28.26 22.57
C ALA A 88 -10.30 -29.25 22.77
N ALA A 89 -10.26 -30.04 23.84
CA ALA A 89 -11.35 -30.94 24.22
C ALA A 89 -12.63 -30.15 24.56
N ALA A 90 -12.52 -29.08 25.36
CA ALA A 90 -13.66 -28.23 25.70
C ALA A 90 -14.21 -27.50 24.47
N ALA A 91 -13.34 -26.96 23.61
CA ALA A 91 -13.72 -26.27 22.38
C ALA A 91 -14.52 -27.19 21.44
N ARG A 92 -14.04 -28.41 21.19
CA ARG A 92 -14.78 -29.40 20.38
C ARG A 92 -16.12 -29.81 21.02
N GLY A 93 -16.15 -29.92 22.35
CA GLY A 93 -17.38 -30.20 23.09
C GLY A 93 -18.41 -29.08 22.92
N ALA A 94 -17.99 -27.83 23.09
CA ALA A 94 -18.82 -26.64 22.92
C ALA A 94 -19.26 -26.46 21.46
N ALA A 95 -18.37 -26.68 20.49
CA ALA A 95 -18.66 -26.55 19.06
C ALA A 95 -19.75 -27.50 18.56
N ARG A 96 -19.99 -28.63 19.24
CA ARG A 96 -21.11 -29.55 18.95
C ARG A 96 -22.45 -29.07 19.50
N ILE A 97 -22.43 -28.16 20.47
CA ILE A 97 -23.62 -27.66 21.17
C ILE A 97 -24.01 -26.29 20.63
N VAL A 98 -23.03 -25.41 20.39
CA VAL A 98 -23.23 -24.10 19.79
C VAL A 98 -23.76 -24.31 18.37
N THR A 99 -24.99 -23.86 18.15
CA THR A 99 -25.60 -23.85 16.83
C THR A 99 -25.46 -22.45 16.25
N GLY A 100 -24.92 -22.36 15.03
CA GLY A 100 -24.70 -21.11 14.32
C GLY A 100 -24.52 -21.43 12.84
N ALA A 101 -24.96 -20.52 11.96
CA ALA A 101 -24.68 -20.64 10.55
C ALA A 101 -23.17 -20.55 10.31
N ASP A 102 -22.65 -21.38 9.42
CA ASP A 102 -21.26 -21.31 8.97
C ASP A 102 -21.00 -19.94 8.32
N ASP A 103 -20.04 -19.20 8.86
CA ASP A 103 -19.56 -17.91 8.35
C ASP A 103 -18.22 -18.04 7.59
N GLY A 104 -17.70 -19.26 7.48
CA GLY A 104 -16.43 -19.58 6.84
C GLY A 104 -15.19 -19.13 7.63
N GLY A 105 -15.33 -18.70 8.89
CA GLY A 105 -14.23 -18.22 9.72
C GLY A 105 -13.11 -19.26 9.92
N ALA A 106 -13.42 -20.55 9.98
CA ALA A 106 -12.42 -21.61 10.07
C ALA A 106 -11.49 -21.67 8.85
N LEU A 107 -11.97 -21.32 7.65
CA LEU A 107 -11.18 -21.36 6.43
C LEU A 107 -10.02 -20.36 6.49
N LEU A 108 -10.30 -19.13 6.94
CA LEU A 108 -9.35 -18.01 7.01
C LEU A 108 -8.09 -18.34 7.82
N ARG A 109 -8.28 -19.04 8.95
CA ARG A 109 -7.21 -19.36 9.89
C ARG A 109 -6.45 -20.67 9.60
N THR A 110 -6.83 -21.41 8.56
CA THR A 110 -6.15 -22.68 8.20
C THR A 110 -5.07 -22.53 7.14
N ALA A 111 -4.90 -21.35 6.53
CA ALA A 111 -3.83 -21.10 5.56
C ALA A 111 -2.41 -21.50 6.06
N PRO A 112 -2.02 -21.22 7.33
CA PRO A 112 -0.70 -21.63 7.84
C PRO A 112 -0.51 -23.15 7.99
N VAL A 113 -1.59 -23.94 8.02
CA VAL A 113 -1.51 -25.42 8.14
C VAL A 113 -0.66 -26.00 7.01
N ALA A 114 -0.83 -25.48 5.79
CA ALA A 114 -0.11 -25.93 4.60
C ALA A 114 1.42 -25.84 4.76
N LEU A 115 1.90 -24.82 5.48
CA LEU A 115 3.32 -24.57 5.66
C LEU A 115 4.01 -25.66 6.48
N GLY A 116 3.31 -26.24 7.45
CA GLY A 116 3.84 -27.31 8.31
C GLY A 116 4.11 -28.63 7.59
N PHE A 117 3.60 -28.78 6.38
CA PHE A 117 3.81 -29.95 5.53
C PHE A 117 4.91 -29.73 4.47
N LEU A 118 5.46 -28.51 4.34
CA LEU A 118 6.56 -28.20 3.42
C LEU A 118 7.92 -28.82 3.78
N PRO A 119 8.20 -29.29 5.02
CA PRO A 119 9.39 -30.11 5.27
C PRO A 119 9.30 -31.50 4.63
N SER A 120 8.08 -32.01 4.39
CA SER A 120 7.85 -33.36 3.84
C SER A 120 7.53 -33.30 2.34
N PRO A 121 8.11 -34.19 1.50
CA PRO A 121 7.74 -34.27 0.09
C PRO A 121 6.29 -34.71 -0.14
N THR A 122 5.64 -35.30 0.88
CA THR A 122 4.23 -35.70 0.82
C THR A 122 3.37 -34.79 1.67
N ALA A 123 2.21 -34.38 1.16
CA ALA A 123 1.17 -33.70 1.96
C ALA A 123 0.35 -34.67 2.83
N SER A 124 0.92 -35.84 3.21
CA SER A 124 0.21 -36.85 3.99
C SER A 124 -0.17 -36.29 5.36
N GLY A 125 -1.45 -36.34 5.69
CA GLY A 125 -1.99 -35.78 6.93
C GLY A 125 -2.41 -34.30 6.86
N LEU A 126 -2.10 -33.57 5.77
CA LEU A 126 -2.48 -32.16 5.61
C LEU A 126 -4.00 -31.96 5.75
N ALA A 127 -4.79 -32.72 4.99
CA ALA A 127 -6.25 -32.64 5.04
C ALA A 127 -6.79 -32.96 6.44
N ARG A 128 -6.21 -33.95 7.12
CA ARG A 128 -6.60 -34.33 8.48
C ARG A 128 -6.29 -33.23 9.49
N SER A 129 -5.12 -32.59 9.38
CA SER A 129 -4.74 -31.48 10.26
C SER A 129 -5.60 -30.25 10.04
N ALA A 130 -5.86 -29.88 8.77
CA ALA A 130 -6.75 -28.78 8.44
C ALA A 130 -8.18 -29.00 9.00
N ALA A 131 -8.75 -30.19 8.76
CA ALA A 131 -10.06 -30.54 9.30
C ALA A 131 -10.11 -30.57 10.83
N ARG A 132 -9.05 -31.02 11.51
CA ARG A 132 -8.97 -31.03 12.98
C ARG A 132 -8.93 -29.63 13.58
N ILE A 133 -8.16 -28.72 12.98
CA ILE A 133 -8.10 -27.32 13.40
C ILE A 133 -9.43 -26.61 13.16
N ALA A 134 -10.10 -26.86 12.03
CA ALA A 134 -11.43 -26.33 11.76
C ALA A 134 -12.45 -26.81 12.80
N ALA A 135 -12.45 -28.12 13.10
CA ALA A 135 -13.37 -28.77 14.03
C ALA A 135 -13.26 -28.30 15.49
N LEU A 136 -12.23 -27.53 15.85
CA LEU A 136 -12.11 -26.91 17.18
C LEU A 136 -13.26 -25.94 17.45
N THR A 137 -13.79 -25.25 16.43
CA THR A 137 -14.94 -24.35 16.59
C THR A 137 -16.07 -24.58 15.59
N GLN A 138 -15.81 -25.26 14.47
CA GLN A 138 -16.82 -25.58 13.45
C GLN A 138 -16.71 -27.05 13.05
N PRO A 139 -17.51 -27.96 13.66
CA PRO A 139 -17.36 -29.41 13.47
C PRO A 139 -18.00 -29.94 12.17
N ASP A 140 -18.55 -29.06 11.33
CA ASP A 140 -19.16 -29.43 10.06
C ASP A 140 -18.12 -30.07 9.12
N PRO A 141 -18.37 -31.30 8.62
CA PRO A 141 -17.50 -31.95 7.65
C PRO A 141 -17.20 -31.10 6.41
N GLU A 142 -18.16 -30.34 5.89
CA GLU A 142 -17.96 -29.53 4.67
C GLU A 142 -16.99 -28.37 4.92
N VAL A 143 -17.03 -27.77 6.10
CA VAL A 143 -16.04 -26.75 6.52
C VAL A 143 -14.65 -27.37 6.60
N GLY A 144 -14.54 -28.57 7.17
CA GLY A 144 -13.28 -29.32 7.22
C GLY A 144 -12.73 -29.67 5.83
N GLU A 145 -13.60 -30.04 4.89
CA GLU A 145 -13.25 -30.31 3.49
C GLU A 145 -12.77 -29.05 2.76
N ALA A 146 -13.46 -27.91 2.95
CA ALA A 146 -13.06 -26.62 2.40
C ALA A 146 -11.66 -26.21 2.88
N CYS A 147 -11.41 -26.33 4.19
CA CYS A 147 -10.11 -26.04 4.80
C CYS A 147 -9.02 -26.96 4.24
N ALA A 148 -9.30 -28.26 4.12
CA ALA A 148 -8.36 -29.22 3.56
C ALA A 148 -8.01 -28.90 2.10
N LEU A 149 -9.01 -28.55 1.28
CA LEU A 149 -8.82 -28.21 -0.13
C LEU A 149 -7.99 -26.93 -0.28
N TRP A 150 -8.30 -25.89 0.49
CA TRP A 150 -7.55 -24.62 0.45
C TRP A 150 -6.12 -24.77 0.94
N SER A 151 -5.89 -25.48 2.05
CA SER A 151 -4.54 -25.80 2.51
C SER A 151 -3.76 -26.62 1.48
N ALA A 152 -4.41 -27.53 0.75
CA ALA A 152 -3.76 -28.30 -0.31
C ALA A 152 -3.37 -27.41 -1.50
N ALA A 153 -4.25 -26.49 -1.91
CA ALA A 153 -3.96 -25.51 -2.95
C ALA A 153 -2.77 -24.60 -2.58
N ILE A 154 -2.72 -24.09 -1.33
CA ILE A 154 -1.57 -23.32 -0.84
C ILE A 154 -0.29 -24.16 -0.87
N HIS A 155 -0.34 -25.41 -0.41
CA HIS A 155 0.83 -26.30 -0.42
C HIS A 155 1.34 -26.53 -1.87
N LEU A 156 0.45 -26.78 -2.83
CA LEU A 156 0.79 -26.91 -4.25
C LEU A 156 1.36 -25.61 -4.82
N ALA A 157 0.74 -24.46 -4.53
CA ALA A 157 1.21 -23.16 -4.97
C ALA A 157 2.63 -22.86 -4.47
N VAL A 158 2.95 -23.17 -3.20
CA VAL A 158 4.31 -23.01 -2.68
C VAL A 158 5.30 -23.93 -3.40
N ARG A 159 4.96 -25.23 -3.54
CA ARG A 159 5.84 -26.25 -4.10
C ARG A 159 6.08 -26.11 -5.60
N ALA A 160 5.00 -26.09 -6.37
CA ALA A 160 5.02 -26.11 -7.82
C ALA A 160 4.99 -24.69 -8.41
N GLY A 161 4.44 -23.71 -7.69
CA GLY A 161 4.15 -22.41 -8.28
C GLY A 161 2.98 -22.50 -9.24
N GLU A 162 1.93 -23.21 -8.86
CA GLU A 162 0.73 -23.40 -9.66
C GLU A 162 -0.49 -22.92 -8.87
N LEU A 163 -1.37 -22.17 -9.53
CA LEU A 163 -2.70 -21.85 -9.00
C LEU A 163 -3.62 -22.99 -9.45
N ASP A 164 -3.72 -24.03 -8.64
CA ASP A 164 -4.52 -25.21 -8.94
C ASP A 164 -5.32 -25.65 -7.71
N LEU A 165 -6.60 -25.25 -7.68
CA LEU A 165 -7.55 -25.70 -6.68
C LEU A 165 -8.04 -27.13 -6.95
N ARG A 166 -8.15 -27.53 -8.22
CA ARG A 166 -8.62 -28.88 -8.62
C ARG A 166 -7.62 -29.97 -8.23
N GLY A 167 -6.32 -29.68 -8.31
CA GLY A 167 -5.25 -30.58 -7.88
C GLY A 167 -5.36 -31.01 -6.42
N GLY A 168 -6.06 -30.23 -5.58
CA GLY A 168 -6.35 -30.56 -4.20
C GLY A 168 -7.45 -31.61 -3.98
N LEU A 169 -8.29 -31.91 -4.98
CA LEU A 169 -9.42 -32.86 -4.82
C LEU A 169 -8.99 -34.26 -4.37
N GLY A 170 -7.76 -34.67 -4.72
CA GLY A 170 -7.20 -35.96 -4.32
C GLY A 170 -7.05 -36.13 -2.80
N VAL A 171 -7.02 -35.05 -2.03
CA VAL A 171 -6.91 -35.09 -0.55
C VAL A 171 -8.24 -35.37 0.15
N LEU A 172 -9.36 -35.29 -0.58
CA LEU A 172 -10.70 -35.54 -0.07
C LEU A 172 -11.10 -37.02 -0.23
N PRO A 173 -12.05 -37.51 0.60
CA PRO A 173 -12.69 -38.81 0.40
C PRO A 173 -13.29 -38.95 -1.00
N GLU A 174 -13.20 -40.15 -1.59
CA GLU A 174 -13.56 -40.40 -2.99
C GLU A 174 -15.01 -40.02 -3.33
N ASP A 175 -15.94 -40.29 -2.42
CA ASP A 175 -17.36 -39.97 -2.51
C ASP A 175 -17.66 -38.46 -2.47
N ARG A 176 -16.73 -37.66 -1.94
CA ARG A 176 -16.86 -36.19 -1.85
C ARG A 176 -16.27 -35.46 -3.06
N ARG A 177 -15.40 -36.11 -3.84
CA ARG A 177 -14.67 -35.46 -4.95
C ARG A 177 -15.57 -34.93 -6.04
N ALA A 178 -16.63 -35.66 -6.40
CA ALA A 178 -17.56 -35.23 -7.45
C ALA A 178 -18.31 -33.94 -7.06
N ILE A 179 -18.73 -33.83 -5.80
CA ILE A 179 -19.43 -32.65 -5.27
C ILE A 179 -18.48 -31.44 -5.30
N TRP A 180 -17.27 -31.59 -4.78
CA TRP A 180 -16.29 -30.51 -4.78
C TRP A 180 -15.79 -30.14 -6.18
N SER A 181 -15.71 -31.10 -7.11
CA SER A 181 -15.43 -30.79 -8.51
C SER A 181 -16.48 -29.86 -9.10
N ALA A 182 -17.77 -30.15 -8.90
CA ALA A 182 -18.86 -29.30 -9.39
C ALA A 182 -18.84 -27.89 -8.77
N ARG A 183 -18.48 -27.79 -7.47
CA ARG A 183 -18.32 -26.48 -6.78
C ARG A 183 -17.18 -25.65 -7.35
N VAL A 184 -16.07 -26.30 -7.72
CA VAL A 184 -14.94 -25.64 -8.39
C VAL A 184 -15.35 -25.22 -9.80
N ASP A 185 -16.09 -26.05 -10.53
CA ASP A 185 -16.60 -25.72 -11.86
C ASP A 185 -17.49 -24.47 -11.83
N ALA A 186 -18.40 -24.38 -10.85
CA ALA A 186 -19.27 -23.22 -10.63
C ALA A 186 -18.46 -21.94 -10.34
N ALA A 187 -17.46 -22.03 -9.46
CA ALA A 187 -16.58 -20.89 -9.17
C ALA A 187 -15.78 -20.41 -10.40
N GLU A 188 -15.34 -21.34 -11.25
CA GLU A 188 -14.62 -21.00 -12.49
C GLU A 188 -15.52 -20.43 -13.59
N ALA A 189 -16.81 -20.80 -13.58
CA ALA A 189 -17.83 -20.23 -14.45
C ALA A 189 -18.24 -18.81 -14.01
N GLY A 190 -17.92 -18.43 -12.77
CA GLY A 190 -18.36 -17.15 -12.17
C GLY A 190 -19.79 -17.19 -11.65
N ASP A 191 -20.29 -18.38 -11.31
CA ASP A 191 -21.62 -18.55 -10.72
C ASP A 191 -21.69 -17.90 -9.32
N GLU A 192 -22.92 -17.62 -8.86
CA GLU A 192 -23.15 -17.06 -7.52
C GLU A 192 -22.58 -18.01 -6.44
N PRO A 193 -21.69 -17.53 -5.55
CA PRO A 193 -21.11 -18.37 -4.52
C PRO A 193 -22.18 -18.96 -3.58
N GLU A 194 -21.93 -20.17 -3.08
CA GLU A 194 -22.67 -20.74 -1.96
C GLU A 194 -22.47 -19.89 -0.68
N HIS A 195 -22.99 -20.35 0.46
CA HIS A 195 -22.81 -19.68 1.74
C HIS A 195 -21.65 -20.30 2.54
N GLY A 196 -21.21 -19.62 3.60
CA GLY A 196 -20.20 -20.12 4.53
C GLY A 196 -18.82 -20.36 3.91
N ALA A 197 -18.12 -21.38 4.40
CA ALA A 197 -16.76 -21.73 3.98
C ALA A 197 -16.67 -22.08 2.49
N VAL A 198 -17.68 -22.76 1.95
CA VAL A 198 -17.75 -23.09 0.51
C VAL A 198 -17.86 -21.82 -0.32
N GLY A 199 -18.78 -20.93 0.05
CA GLY A 199 -18.97 -19.64 -0.61
C GLY A 199 -17.73 -18.76 -0.64
N LEU A 200 -17.06 -18.61 0.50
CA LEU A 200 -15.83 -17.83 0.59
C LEU A 200 -14.71 -18.41 -0.28
N LEU A 201 -14.58 -19.74 -0.30
CA LEU A 201 -13.63 -20.44 -1.17
C LEU A 201 -13.93 -20.20 -2.65
N GLN A 202 -15.19 -20.31 -3.05
CA GLN A 202 -15.62 -20.06 -4.44
C GLN A 202 -15.37 -18.61 -4.85
N ALA A 203 -15.74 -17.64 -4.01
CA ALA A 203 -15.53 -16.22 -4.27
C ALA A 203 -14.03 -15.88 -4.42
N ALA A 204 -13.20 -16.38 -3.50
CA ALA A 204 -11.75 -16.18 -3.54
C ALA A 204 -11.11 -16.85 -4.76
N TRP A 205 -11.54 -18.06 -5.12
CA TRP A 205 -11.04 -18.76 -6.31
C TRP A 205 -11.46 -18.06 -7.60
N SER A 206 -12.72 -17.62 -7.69
CA SER A 206 -13.27 -16.92 -8.85
C SER A 206 -12.47 -15.66 -9.15
N VAL A 207 -12.23 -14.79 -8.17
CA VAL A 207 -11.45 -13.55 -8.38
C VAL A 207 -9.98 -13.82 -8.73
N VAL A 208 -9.35 -14.82 -8.11
CA VAL A 208 -7.97 -15.23 -8.43
C VAL A 208 -7.85 -15.74 -9.86
N ARG A 209 -8.84 -16.51 -10.32
CA ARG A 209 -8.85 -17.05 -11.68
C ARG A 209 -9.18 -15.95 -12.68
N SER A 210 -10.23 -15.17 -12.45
CA SER A 210 -10.75 -14.19 -13.43
C SER A 210 -9.80 -13.02 -13.66
N THR A 211 -8.91 -12.73 -12.72
CA THR A 211 -7.91 -11.67 -12.87
C THR A 211 -6.80 -12.08 -13.87
N PRO A 212 -6.53 -11.30 -14.92
CA PRO A 212 -5.48 -11.62 -15.88
C PRO A 212 -4.07 -11.61 -15.26
N VAL A 213 -3.24 -12.55 -15.70
CA VAL A 213 -1.79 -12.56 -15.37
C VAL A 213 -1.04 -11.72 -16.40
N PRO A 214 -0.31 -10.66 -16.00
CA PRO A 214 0.45 -9.85 -16.95
C PRO A 214 1.63 -10.60 -17.58
N ASP A 215 1.93 -10.33 -18.86
CA ASP A 215 3.00 -11.00 -19.60
C ASP A 215 4.40 -10.58 -19.12
N GLU A 216 4.66 -9.27 -18.96
CA GLU A 216 6.00 -8.75 -18.67
C GLU A 216 6.41 -8.90 -17.20
N ARG A 217 5.43 -8.89 -16.28
CA ARG A 217 5.65 -9.05 -14.83
C ARG A 217 4.54 -9.90 -14.21
N PRO A 218 4.57 -11.23 -14.39
CA PRO A 218 3.48 -12.10 -13.94
C PRO A 218 3.15 -11.98 -12.44
N GLY A 219 4.14 -11.70 -11.60
CA GLY A 219 3.95 -11.47 -10.16
C GLY A 219 3.03 -10.28 -9.82
N ALA A 220 2.85 -9.32 -10.74
CA ALA A 220 1.92 -8.20 -10.58
C ALA A 220 0.45 -8.68 -10.54
N HIS A 221 0.17 -9.92 -10.94
CA HIS A 221 -1.11 -10.57 -10.72
C HIS A 221 -1.53 -10.55 -9.25
N LEU A 222 -0.61 -10.70 -8.29
CA LEU A 222 -0.92 -10.63 -6.86
C LEU A 222 -1.59 -9.30 -6.49
N ARG A 223 -1.01 -8.18 -6.96
CA ARG A 223 -1.54 -6.85 -6.66
C ARG A 223 -2.89 -6.65 -7.32
N ALA A 224 -3.00 -6.92 -8.62
CA ALA A 224 -4.23 -6.72 -9.38
C ALA A 224 -5.40 -7.55 -8.79
N ALA A 225 -5.15 -8.82 -8.46
CA ALA A 225 -6.20 -9.69 -7.93
C ALA A 225 -6.59 -9.31 -6.49
N LEU A 226 -5.67 -8.82 -5.66
CA LEU A 226 -5.99 -8.32 -4.33
C LEU A 226 -6.79 -7.00 -4.38
N GLU A 227 -6.47 -6.10 -5.31
CA GLU A 227 -7.25 -4.89 -5.55
C GLU A 227 -8.67 -5.21 -6.04
N ALA A 228 -8.83 -6.25 -6.87
CA ALA A 228 -10.13 -6.76 -7.30
C ALA A 228 -10.89 -7.50 -6.19
N ALA A 229 -10.18 -8.18 -5.28
CA ALA A 229 -10.79 -8.93 -4.18
C ALA A 229 -11.21 -8.03 -3.00
N ALA A 230 -10.54 -6.89 -2.78
CA ALA A 230 -10.80 -6.02 -1.64
C ALA A 230 -12.27 -5.54 -1.54
N PRO A 231 -12.95 -5.12 -2.64
CA PRO A 231 -14.38 -4.79 -2.61
C PRO A 231 -15.32 -5.94 -2.20
N LEU A 232 -14.88 -7.19 -2.36
CA LEU A 232 -15.63 -8.39 -1.95
C LEU A 232 -15.53 -8.67 -0.45
N GLY A 233 -14.76 -7.86 0.28
CA GLY A 233 -14.60 -7.90 1.71
C GLY A 233 -13.34 -8.61 2.19
N PRO A 234 -12.99 -8.45 3.47
CA PRO A 234 -11.70 -8.86 4.03
C PRO A 234 -11.47 -10.37 4.00
N SER A 235 -12.52 -11.16 4.14
CA SER A 235 -12.41 -12.62 4.14
C SER A 235 -12.03 -13.16 2.76
N VAL A 236 -12.68 -12.66 1.70
CA VAL A 236 -12.38 -13.05 0.31
C VAL A 236 -10.97 -12.57 -0.06
N ALA A 237 -10.63 -11.32 0.26
CA ALA A 237 -9.31 -10.76 0.00
C ALA A 237 -8.19 -11.48 0.75
N ALA A 238 -8.39 -11.86 2.02
CA ALA A 238 -7.43 -12.62 2.81
C ALA A 238 -7.18 -14.03 2.23
N LEU A 239 -8.25 -14.73 1.80
CA LEU A 239 -8.10 -16.03 1.13
C LEU A 239 -7.36 -15.87 -0.18
N ALA A 240 -7.83 -15.00 -1.08
CA ALA A 240 -7.17 -14.73 -2.36
C ALA A 240 -5.69 -14.40 -2.16
N GLY A 241 -5.39 -13.52 -1.21
CA GLY A 241 -4.04 -13.14 -0.82
C GLY A 241 -3.18 -14.31 -0.35
N SER A 242 -3.74 -15.22 0.45
CA SER A 242 -2.99 -16.40 0.91
C SER A 242 -2.54 -17.31 -0.23
N LEU A 243 -3.39 -17.50 -1.25
CA LEU A 243 -3.09 -18.35 -2.41
C LEU A 243 -2.20 -17.63 -3.43
N LEU A 244 -2.48 -16.36 -3.74
CA LEU A 244 -1.66 -15.52 -4.61
C LEU A 244 -0.24 -15.35 -4.04
N GLY A 245 -0.14 -15.12 -2.73
CA GLY A 245 1.12 -15.05 -2.02
C GLY A 245 1.88 -16.36 -2.07
N ALA A 246 1.20 -17.50 -1.90
CA ALA A 246 1.80 -18.83 -2.05
C ALA A 246 2.33 -19.07 -3.48
N ARG A 247 1.68 -18.53 -4.50
CA ARG A 247 2.07 -18.65 -5.91
C ARG A 247 3.24 -17.76 -6.29
N TRP A 248 3.16 -16.48 -5.91
CA TRP A 248 4.04 -15.42 -6.39
C TRP A 248 5.17 -15.08 -5.41
N GLY A 249 4.99 -15.33 -4.12
CA GLY A 249 6.00 -15.09 -3.10
C GLY A 249 5.93 -13.71 -2.44
N ALA A 250 6.63 -13.57 -1.32
CA ALA A 250 6.78 -12.32 -0.58
C ALA A 250 7.45 -11.25 -1.45
N SER A 251 8.30 -11.66 -2.38
CA SER A 251 8.93 -10.81 -3.40
C SER A 251 7.94 -10.13 -4.35
N ALA A 252 6.70 -10.62 -4.45
CA ALA A 252 5.63 -9.98 -5.22
C ALA A 252 4.71 -9.08 -4.38
N VAL A 253 4.87 -9.06 -3.05
CA VAL A 253 4.03 -8.25 -2.15
C VAL A 253 4.62 -6.84 -2.02
N PRO A 254 3.92 -5.79 -2.48
CA PRO A 254 4.42 -4.40 -2.45
C PRO A 254 4.92 -3.97 -1.07
N ALA A 255 6.09 -3.33 -1.02
CA ALA A 255 6.70 -2.82 0.20
C ALA A 255 5.80 -1.77 0.89
N ALA A 256 5.10 -0.94 0.13
CA ALA A 256 4.15 0.02 0.67
C ALA A 256 3.05 -0.65 1.52
N TRP A 257 2.56 -1.82 1.10
CA TRP A 257 1.60 -2.60 1.89
C TRP A 257 2.28 -3.23 3.10
N ARG A 258 3.46 -3.85 2.91
CA ARG A 258 4.22 -4.48 4.02
C ARG A 258 4.61 -3.50 5.14
N ARG A 259 4.97 -2.26 4.80
CA ARG A 259 5.31 -1.19 5.76
C ARG A 259 4.11 -0.80 6.63
N ALA A 260 2.91 -0.83 6.06
CA ALA A 260 1.69 -0.50 6.77
C ALA A 260 1.21 -1.63 7.69
N LEU A 261 1.56 -2.89 7.40
CA LEU A 261 1.06 -4.07 8.10
C LEU A 261 1.58 -4.20 9.54
N HIS A 262 0.64 -4.14 10.47
CA HIS A 262 0.80 -4.48 11.88
C HIS A 262 -0.54 -4.97 12.42
N GLY A 263 -0.52 -5.70 13.54
CA GLY A 263 -1.75 -6.11 14.21
C GLY A 263 -1.47 -7.12 15.31
N TRP A 264 -2.54 -7.66 15.91
CA TRP A 264 -2.44 -8.55 17.06
C TRP A 264 -1.47 -9.72 16.80
N PRO A 265 -0.63 -10.11 17.79
CA PRO A 265 -0.44 -9.54 19.14
C PRO A 265 0.62 -8.41 19.21
N GLY A 266 0.66 -7.51 18.21
CA GLY A 266 1.72 -6.52 18.04
C GLY A 266 2.85 -6.98 17.11
N LEU A 267 2.54 -7.93 16.21
CA LEU A 267 3.49 -8.42 15.21
C LEU A 267 3.54 -7.47 14.01
N SER A 268 4.64 -7.56 13.27
CA SER A 268 4.88 -6.85 12.02
C SER A 268 4.87 -7.80 10.81
N ALA A 269 4.89 -7.25 9.59
CA ALA A 269 5.15 -8.04 8.37
C ALA A 269 6.46 -8.86 8.45
N GLU A 270 7.48 -8.36 9.15
CA GLU A 270 8.76 -9.05 9.30
C GLU A 270 8.64 -10.27 10.23
N ASP A 271 7.81 -10.17 11.26
CA ASP A 271 7.51 -11.30 12.16
C ASP A 271 6.71 -12.38 11.45
N LEU A 272 5.73 -11.99 10.63
CA LEU A 272 4.97 -12.93 9.80
C LEU A 272 5.89 -13.64 8.79
N THR A 273 6.79 -12.89 8.14
CA THR A 273 7.80 -13.45 7.23
C THR A 273 8.69 -14.46 7.96
N ARG A 274 9.20 -14.09 9.13
CA ARG A 274 10.04 -14.98 9.96
C ARG A 274 9.29 -16.26 10.35
N ALA A 275 8.06 -16.13 10.84
CA ALA A 275 7.26 -17.28 11.25
C ALA A 275 6.94 -18.20 10.06
N ALA A 276 6.61 -17.64 8.90
CA ALA A 276 6.34 -18.41 7.69
C ALA A 276 7.56 -19.19 7.19
N VAL A 277 8.74 -18.58 7.20
CA VAL A 277 10.00 -19.25 6.84
C VAL A 277 10.33 -20.36 7.83
N LEU A 278 10.16 -20.13 9.14
CA LEU A 278 10.38 -21.19 10.15
C LEU A 278 9.37 -22.33 9.97
N ALA A 279 8.09 -22.01 9.74
CA ALA A 279 7.04 -23.00 9.47
C ALA A 279 7.38 -23.88 8.26
N ALA A 280 7.83 -23.28 7.16
CA ALA A 280 8.23 -24.00 5.96
C ALA A 280 9.44 -24.93 6.17
N ASN A 281 10.28 -24.63 7.15
CA ASN A 281 11.50 -25.36 7.48
C ASN A 281 11.37 -26.22 8.77
N GLY A 282 10.15 -26.49 9.23
CA GLY A 282 9.90 -27.38 10.39
C GLY A 282 10.40 -26.82 11.72
N GLY A 283 10.35 -25.49 11.87
CA GLY A 283 10.81 -24.76 13.05
C GLY A 283 12.32 -24.48 13.08
N LEU A 284 13.04 -24.82 12.01
CA LEU A 284 14.49 -24.63 11.93
C LEU A 284 14.86 -23.41 11.11
N GLY A 285 15.88 -22.69 11.57
CA GLY A 285 16.60 -21.73 10.74
C GLY A 285 17.54 -22.43 9.75
N ASP A 286 18.09 -21.66 8.82
CA ASP A 286 19.14 -22.15 7.93
C ASP A 286 20.46 -22.40 8.67
N GLY A 287 21.52 -22.80 7.94
CA GLY A 287 22.84 -23.05 8.53
C GLY A 287 23.50 -21.85 9.24
N THR A 288 22.93 -20.64 9.10
CA THR A 288 23.34 -19.44 9.84
C THR A 288 22.40 -19.09 10.99
N GLY A 289 21.35 -19.90 11.21
CA GLY A 289 20.27 -19.69 12.18
C GLY A 289 19.24 -18.65 11.73
N TRP A 290 19.34 -18.12 10.51
CA TRP A 290 18.34 -17.19 9.97
C TRP A 290 17.05 -17.94 9.64
N PRO A 291 15.85 -17.40 9.92
CA PRO A 291 15.54 -16.04 10.36
C PRO A 291 15.42 -15.84 11.88
N ALA A 292 15.82 -16.81 12.69
CA ALA A 292 15.67 -16.75 14.15
C ALA A 292 16.80 -15.99 14.87
N VAL A 293 17.95 -15.76 14.22
CA VAL A 293 19.08 -15.04 14.85
C VAL A 293 18.80 -13.56 15.09
N ASP A 294 19.24 -13.07 16.25
CA ASP A 294 19.18 -11.64 16.58
C ASP A 294 20.10 -10.80 15.69
N ARG A 295 21.24 -11.37 15.30
CA ARG A 295 22.26 -10.69 14.50
C ARG A 295 22.80 -11.64 13.43
N VAL A 296 22.81 -11.18 12.19
CA VAL A 296 23.52 -11.86 11.10
C VAL A 296 24.94 -11.31 11.08
N ARG A 297 25.95 -12.19 11.06
CA ARG A 297 27.35 -11.75 11.02
C ARG A 297 27.66 -11.13 9.65
N PRO A 298 28.21 -9.91 9.60
CA PRO A 298 28.66 -9.34 8.35
C PRO A 298 29.73 -10.20 7.70
N VAL A 299 29.72 -10.23 6.37
CA VAL A 299 30.76 -10.84 5.56
C VAL A 299 31.50 -9.66 4.94
N GLY A 300 32.74 -9.40 5.38
CA GLY A 300 33.55 -8.28 4.86
C GLY A 300 33.53 -6.99 5.70
N PRO A 301 34.27 -5.96 5.26
CA PRO A 301 34.44 -4.70 5.98
C PRO A 301 33.19 -3.81 5.93
N GLY A 302 33.12 -2.86 6.86
CA GLY A 302 32.12 -1.79 6.88
C GLY A 302 32.34 -0.80 5.74
N VAL A 303 31.43 -0.80 4.77
CA VAL A 303 31.35 0.22 3.70
C VAL A 303 30.11 1.08 3.92
N LEU A 304 30.29 2.40 3.90
CA LEU A 304 29.22 3.38 3.97
C LEU A 304 29.64 4.66 3.22
N VAL A 305 28.93 5.01 2.14
CA VAL A 305 29.24 6.18 1.31
C VAL A 305 27.94 6.92 0.93
N PRO A 306 27.97 8.25 0.71
CA PRO A 306 26.83 8.97 0.14
C PRO A 306 26.52 8.49 -1.28
N HIS A 307 25.24 8.47 -1.64
CA HIS A 307 24.82 8.22 -3.00
C HIS A 307 25.19 9.42 -3.90
N PRO A 308 25.80 9.23 -5.08
CA PRO A 308 26.36 10.32 -5.89
C PRO A 308 25.32 11.32 -6.41
N HIS A 309 24.05 10.92 -6.46
CA HIS A 309 22.94 11.74 -6.97
C HIS A 309 21.85 12.06 -5.93
N ASP A 310 22.05 11.72 -4.65
CA ASP A 310 21.17 12.12 -3.53
C ASP A 310 21.91 12.04 -2.19
N ASP A 311 22.24 13.20 -1.60
CA ASP A 311 22.97 13.29 -0.33
C ASP A 311 22.23 12.68 0.88
N GLY A 312 20.91 12.50 0.79
CA GLY A 312 20.12 11.86 1.84
C GLY A 312 19.94 10.34 1.66
N VAL A 313 20.58 9.74 0.65
CA VAL A 313 20.70 8.29 0.51
C VAL A 313 22.16 7.90 0.76
N LEU A 314 22.36 6.92 1.64
CA LEU A 314 23.65 6.28 1.88
C LEU A 314 23.64 4.88 1.26
N LEU A 315 24.78 4.48 0.70
CA LEU A 315 25.03 3.16 0.16
C LEU A 315 26.02 2.43 1.05
N GLY A 316 25.71 1.19 1.42
CA GLY A 316 26.61 0.45 2.30
C GLY A 316 26.49 -1.07 2.27
N SER A 317 27.17 -1.65 3.26
CA SER A 317 27.24 -3.07 3.58
C SER A 317 26.43 -3.38 4.84
N LEU A 318 26.19 -4.66 5.13
CA LEU A 318 25.54 -5.07 6.39
C LEU A 318 26.36 -4.65 7.61
N ALA A 319 27.70 -4.64 7.50
CA ALA A 319 28.60 -4.18 8.55
C ALA A 319 28.41 -2.69 8.91
N ALA A 320 27.88 -1.87 8.00
CA ALA A 320 27.62 -0.46 8.26
C ALA A 320 26.51 -0.22 9.31
N LEU A 321 25.68 -1.23 9.58
CA LEU A 321 24.67 -1.13 10.63
C LEU A 321 25.28 -1.13 12.04
N ASP A 322 26.52 -1.60 12.19
CA ASP A 322 27.20 -1.67 13.48
C ASP A 322 27.69 -0.30 13.97
N ASP A 323 27.86 0.66 13.06
CA ASP A 323 28.25 2.05 13.31
C ASP A 323 27.41 3.00 12.44
N LEU A 324 26.08 2.87 12.57
CA LEU A 324 25.13 3.62 11.75
C LEU A 324 25.07 5.10 12.21
N PRO A 325 25.21 6.08 11.31
CA PRO A 325 25.08 7.48 11.69
C PRO A 325 23.73 7.79 12.36
N PRO A 326 23.71 8.64 13.40
CA PRO A 326 22.51 8.87 14.20
C PRO A 326 21.39 9.56 13.42
N ASP A 327 21.71 10.23 12.32
CA ASP A 327 20.77 10.92 11.44
C ASP A 327 20.21 10.03 10.32
N VAL A 328 20.52 8.72 10.29
CA VAL A 328 19.84 7.75 9.43
C VAL A 328 18.54 7.30 10.08
N ASP A 329 17.42 7.54 9.41
CA ASP A 329 16.08 7.25 9.92
C ASP A 329 15.57 5.87 9.49
N ALA A 330 15.96 5.40 8.30
CA ALA A 330 15.43 4.19 7.69
C ALA A 330 16.50 3.37 6.96
N VAL A 331 16.29 2.04 6.90
CA VAL A 331 17.19 1.06 6.31
C VAL A 331 16.44 0.21 5.28
N VAL A 332 16.90 0.27 4.03
CA VAL A 332 16.48 -0.62 2.94
C VAL A 332 17.49 -1.77 2.84
N ALA A 333 17.06 -2.95 3.28
CA ALA A 333 17.89 -4.15 3.37
C ALA A 333 17.69 -5.05 2.15
N LEU A 334 18.75 -5.25 1.37
CA LEU A 334 18.79 -6.09 0.16
C LEU A 334 19.37 -7.48 0.44
N CYS A 335 19.53 -7.85 1.70
CA CYS A 335 20.08 -9.14 2.13
C CYS A 335 19.40 -9.65 3.41
N ARG A 336 19.81 -10.84 3.87
CA ARG A 336 19.41 -11.33 5.19
C ARG A 336 19.87 -10.36 6.27
N ILE A 337 19.00 -10.14 7.24
CA ILE A 337 19.22 -9.25 8.37
C ILE A 337 18.67 -9.91 9.64
N GLY A 338 19.35 -9.69 10.78
CA GLY A 338 18.96 -10.27 12.07
C GLY A 338 17.78 -9.53 12.71
N ARG A 339 17.08 -10.19 13.65
CA ARG A 339 15.88 -9.64 14.30
C ARG A 339 16.12 -8.29 14.99
N ARG A 340 17.33 -8.09 15.53
CA ARG A 340 17.73 -6.92 16.32
C ARG A 340 18.94 -6.21 15.72
N GLN A 341 19.12 -6.32 14.40
CA GLN A 341 20.29 -5.74 13.73
C GLN A 341 20.28 -4.21 13.74
N THR A 342 19.10 -3.59 13.77
CA THR A 342 18.92 -2.14 13.82
C THR A 342 17.63 -1.82 14.59
N ASP A 343 17.60 -0.64 15.21
CA ASP A 343 16.43 -0.03 15.84
C ASP A 343 15.69 0.96 14.91
N ARG A 344 16.24 1.20 13.71
CA ARG A 344 15.66 2.08 12.69
C ARG A 344 14.53 1.40 11.94
N GLU A 345 13.69 2.20 11.27
CA GLU A 345 12.66 1.66 10.37
C GLU A 345 13.36 0.81 9.30
N ARG A 346 12.90 -0.43 9.13
CA ARG A 346 13.51 -1.39 8.22
C ARG A 346 12.53 -1.81 7.15
N VAL A 347 13.01 -1.84 5.91
CA VAL A 347 12.28 -2.42 4.78
C VAL A 347 13.18 -3.41 4.07
N ALA A 348 12.92 -4.69 4.28
CA ALA A 348 13.68 -5.78 3.67
C ALA A 348 13.10 -6.19 2.31
N PHE A 349 13.97 -6.52 1.36
CA PHE A 349 13.64 -6.98 0.02
C PHE A 349 14.18 -8.37 -0.26
N TRP A 350 13.38 -9.21 -0.93
CA TRP A 350 13.79 -10.55 -1.30
C TRP A 350 14.70 -10.57 -2.52
N LEU A 351 15.99 -10.24 -2.34
CA LEU A 351 16.96 -10.12 -3.44
C LEU A 351 18.17 -11.06 -3.24
N VAL A 352 18.12 -12.19 -3.95
CA VAL A 352 19.18 -13.21 -3.97
C VAL A 352 20.23 -12.81 -5.00
N ASP A 353 21.50 -12.75 -4.59
CA ASP A 353 22.64 -12.38 -5.44
C ASP A 353 23.10 -13.53 -6.36
N GLN A 354 22.15 -14.20 -7.01
CA GLN A 354 22.39 -15.34 -7.88
C GLN A 354 21.39 -15.31 -9.05
N PRO A 355 21.86 -15.48 -10.30
CA PRO A 355 20.97 -15.51 -11.46
C PRO A 355 19.98 -16.67 -11.36
N GLY A 356 18.75 -16.46 -11.83
CA GLY A 356 17.68 -17.47 -11.82
C GLY A 356 17.09 -17.80 -10.45
N ARG A 357 17.48 -17.10 -9.37
CA ARG A 357 16.96 -17.33 -8.00
C ARG A 357 15.96 -16.27 -7.54
N ASN A 358 15.65 -15.29 -8.39
CA ASN A 358 14.71 -14.21 -8.11
C ASN A 358 13.49 -14.35 -9.03
N PRO A 359 12.37 -14.93 -8.57
CA PRO A 359 11.20 -15.15 -9.42
C PRO A 359 10.54 -13.84 -9.87
N ASN A 360 10.72 -12.76 -9.10
CA ASN A 360 10.12 -11.44 -9.35
C ASN A 360 11.19 -10.33 -9.40
N LEU A 361 12.34 -10.58 -10.05
CA LEU A 361 13.49 -9.67 -10.02
C LEU A 361 13.12 -8.21 -10.30
N ASP A 362 12.40 -7.96 -11.38
CA ASP A 362 12.03 -6.61 -11.81
C ASP A 362 11.09 -5.91 -10.83
N LEU A 363 10.10 -6.64 -10.32
CA LEU A 363 9.16 -6.12 -9.34
C LEU A 363 9.91 -5.75 -8.06
N VAL A 364 10.84 -6.59 -7.59
CA VAL A 364 11.64 -6.33 -6.40
C VAL A 364 12.55 -5.13 -6.59
N LEU A 365 13.23 -5.01 -7.73
CA LEU A 365 14.12 -3.90 -8.01
C LEU A 365 13.35 -2.58 -8.12
N GLN A 366 12.21 -2.58 -8.80
CA GLN A 366 11.33 -1.41 -8.90
C GLN A 366 10.78 -1.00 -7.53
N ASP A 367 10.20 -1.94 -6.79
CA ASP A 367 9.61 -1.68 -5.46
C ASP A 367 10.67 -1.18 -4.46
N ALA A 368 11.92 -1.66 -4.57
CA ALA A 368 13.04 -1.17 -3.77
C ALA A 368 13.35 0.29 -4.04
N VAL A 369 13.47 0.70 -5.30
CA VAL A 369 13.80 2.09 -5.65
C VAL A 369 12.63 3.05 -5.39
N ASP A 370 11.40 2.60 -5.60
CA ASP A 370 10.19 3.35 -5.25
C ASP A 370 10.06 3.52 -3.73
N THR A 371 10.45 2.50 -2.95
CA THR A 371 10.51 2.60 -1.49
C THR A 371 11.55 3.62 -1.02
N ILE A 372 12.74 3.62 -1.65
CA ILE A 372 13.77 4.64 -1.35
C ILE A 372 13.20 6.03 -1.65
N ALA A 373 12.58 6.22 -2.81
CA ALA A 373 11.97 7.50 -3.19
C ALA A 373 10.86 7.94 -2.21
N ALA A 374 9.98 7.03 -1.80
CA ALA A 374 8.93 7.31 -0.83
C ALA A 374 9.49 7.75 0.53
N LEU A 375 10.47 7.03 1.07
CA LEU A 375 11.14 7.40 2.32
C LEU A 375 11.83 8.78 2.21
N ARG A 376 12.45 9.07 1.06
CA ARG A 376 13.06 10.39 0.81
C ARG A 376 12.02 11.49 0.73
N ALA A 377 10.87 11.23 0.12
CA ALA A 377 9.74 12.18 0.09
C ALA A 377 9.14 12.42 1.49
N GLU A 378 9.21 11.44 2.39
CA GLU A 378 8.88 11.59 3.82
C GLU A 378 9.94 12.39 4.61
N GLY A 379 11.03 12.84 3.97
CA GLY A 379 12.11 13.59 4.58
C GLY A 379 13.14 12.73 5.33
N ARG A 380 13.07 11.40 5.20
CA ARG A 380 13.95 10.44 5.88
C ARG A 380 15.33 10.39 5.24
N ARG A 381 16.40 10.26 6.03
CA ARG A 381 17.70 9.81 5.52
C ARG A 381 17.73 8.29 5.47
N VAL A 382 18.11 7.72 4.32
CA VAL A 382 17.95 6.29 4.03
C VAL A 382 19.31 5.63 3.82
N LEU A 383 19.55 4.50 4.49
CA LEU A 383 20.63 3.58 4.14
C LEU A 383 20.10 2.47 3.22
N VAL A 384 20.74 2.26 2.08
CA VAL A 384 20.55 1.09 1.22
C VAL A 384 21.76 0.17 1.37
N HIS A 385 21.53 -1.10 1.75
CA HIS A 385 22.63 -2.03 1.93
C HIS A 385 22.34 -3.46 1.45
N GLY A 386 23.37 -4.08 0.89
CA GLY A 386 23.50 -5.51 0.68
C GLY A 386 24.42 -6.14 1.73
N ALA A 387 24.85 -7.39 1.53
CA ALA A 387 25.72 -8.07 2.48
C ALA A 387 27.10 -7.40 2.59
N GLU A 388 27.82 -7.31 1.46
CA GLU A 388 29.17 -6.73 1.37
C GLU A 388 29.19 -5.29 0.83
N GLY A 389 28.06 -4.76 0.37
CA GLY A 389 28.05 -3.50 -0.39
C GLY A 389 28.55 -3.62 -1.84
N ARG A 390 28.93 -4.84 -2.27
CA ARG A 390 29.61 -5.10 -3.55
C ARG A 390 28.70 -5.22 -4.77
N SER A 391 27.59 -5.96 -4.67
CA SER A 391 26.76 -6.30 -5.84
C SER A 391 25.36 -5.67 -5.81
N ARG A 392 24.51 -6.09 -4.87
CA ARG A 392 23.12 -5.59 -4.76
C ARG A 392 23.01 -4.09 -4.43
N THR A 393 23.87 -3.58 -3.55
CA THR A 393 23.90 -2.16 -3.18
C THR A 393 24.12 -1.25 -4.39
N PRO A 394 25.20 -1.43 -5.19
CA PRO A 394 25.41 -0.57 -6.35
C PRO A 394 24.34 -0.75 -7.42
N ALA A 395 23.80 -1.96 -7.62
CA ALA A 395 22.70 -2.17 -8.57
C ALA A 395 21.44 -1.36 -8.21
N VAL A 396 20.97 -1.46 -6.96
CA VAL A 396 19.78 -0.72 -6.51
C VAL A 396 20.05 0.79 -6.43
N GLY A 397 21.25 1.19 -6.01
CA GLY A 397 21.65 2.60 -6.05
C GLY A 397 21.63 3.18 -7.46
N ALA A 398 22.20 2.47 -8.44
CA ALA A 398 22.19 2.88 -9.84
C ALA A 398 20.77 2.95 -10.40
N LEU A 399 19.92 1.95 -10.13
CA LEU A 399 18.53 1.98 -10.59
C LEU A 399 17.75 3.13 -9.96
N TYR A 400 17.99 3.44 -8.68
CA TYR A 400 17.37 4.57 -8.00
C TYR A 400 17.75 5.90 -8.68
N ALA A 401 19.03 6.08 -9.00
CA ALA A 401 19.47 7.25 -9.76
C ALA A 401 18.82 7.33 -11.15
N ALA A 402 18.68 6.19 -11.82
CA ALA A 402 18.07 6.14 -13.15
C ALA A 402 16.58 6.51 -13.12
N VAL A 403 15.81 5.85 -12.27
CA VAL A 403 14.35 5.99 -12.21
C VAL A 403 13.93 7.30 -11.54
N HIS A 404 14.55 7.67 -10.43
CA HIS A 404 14.08 8.77 -9.57
C HIS A 404 14.95 10.02 -9.60
N ARG A 405 16.14 9.98 -10.22
CA ARG A 405 17.04 11.13 -10.38
C ARG A 405 17.31 11.51 -11.84
N GLY A 406 16.71 10.80 -12.80
CA GLY A 406 16.80 11.12 -14.23
C GLY A 406 18.19 10.95 -14.82
N VAL A 407 19.03 10.11 -14.20
CA VAL A 407 20.39 9.79 -14.68
C VAL A 407 20.29 8.68 -15.74
N ALA A 408 21.07 8.75 -16.80
CA ALA A 408 21.10 7.65 -17.78
C ALA A 408 21.52 6.33 -17.09
N PRO A 409 20.86 5.18 -17.32
CA PRO A 409 21.12 3.95 -16.57
C PRO A 409 22.58 3.49 -16.57
N SER A 410 23.25 3.55 -17.73
CA SER A 410 24.69 3.24 -17.85
C SER A 410 25.55 4.19 -17.03
N ARG A 411 25.25 5.48 -17.06
CA ARG A 411 25.96 6.50 -16.28
C ARG A 411 25.74 6.35 -14.78
N ALA A 412 24.52 5.99 -14.38
CA ALA A 412 24.19 5.72 -12.99
C ALA A 412 25.00 4.54 -12.43
N LEU A 413 25.17 3.46 -13.21
CA LEU A 413 26.03 2.34 -12.85
C LEU A 413 27.49 2.79 -12.67
N GLU A 414 28.03 3.56 -13.61
CA GLU A 414 29.40 4.11 -13.52
C GLU A 414 29.61 4.96 -12.27
N ASP A 415 28.73 5.94 -12.03
CA ASP A 415 28.86 6.90 -10.94
C ASP A 415 28.73 6.21 -9.56
N VAL A 416 27.78 5.27 -9.43
CA VAL A 416 27.58 4.53 -8.18
C VAL A 416 28.71 3.52 -7.95
N ALA A 417 29.21 2.85 -9.00
CA ALA A 417 30.35 1.97 -8.89
C ALA A 417 31.63 2.73 -8.51
N ALA A 418 31.83 3.95 -9.03
CA ALA A 418 32.96 4.79 -8.66
C ALA A 418 32.90 5.31 -7.21
N ALA A 419 31.70 5.46 -6.64
CA ALA A 419 31.51 5.89 -5.25
C ALA A 419 31.79 4.78 -4.24
N LEU A 420 31.67 3.51 -4.62
CA LEU A 420 31.83 2.34 -3.75
C LEU A 420 33.18 1.65 -4.00
N PRO A 421 33.96 1.32 -2.95
CA PRO A 421 35.37 0.89 -3.09
C PRO A 421 35.57 -0.42 -3.88
N ASP A 422 34.67 -1.39 -3.74
CA ASP A 422 34.77 -2.72 -4.36
C ASP A 422 33.51 -3.08 -5.17
N ALA A 423 32.82 -2.08 -5.74
CA ALA A 423 31.61 -2.31 -6.50
C ALA A 423 31.85 -3.27 -7.68
N ALA A 424 31.09 -4.35 -7.69
CA ALA A 424 31.02 -5.31 -8.77
C ALA A 424 29.59 -5.91 -8.75
N PRO A 425 28.59 -5.16 -9.26
CA PRO A 425 27.25 -5.69 -9.49
C PRO A 425 27.31 -7.02 -10.27
N ALA A 426 26.49 -7.98 -9.89
CA ALA A 426 26.37 -9.20 -10.68
C ALA A 426 25.82 -8.87 -12.07
N PRO A 427 26.28 -9.53 -13.17
CA PRO A 427 25.86 -9.17 -14.53
C PRO A 427 24.34 -9.14 -14.74
N PHE A 428 23.61 -10.11 -14.16
CA PHE A 428 22.15 -10.15 -14.25
C PHE A 428 21.45 -8.95 -13.57
N LEU A 429 22.09 -8.34 -12.56
CA LEU A 429 21.60 -7.12 -11.93
C LEU A 429 21.92 -5.91 -12.80
N GLU A 430 23.10 -5.83 -13.42
CA GLU A 430 23.44 -4.75 -14.37
C GLU A 430 22.47 -4.74 -15.55
N GLU A 431 22.23 -5.92 -16.14
CA GLU A 431 21.25 -6.09 -17.23
C GLU A 431 19.84 -5.64 -16.81
N ALA A 432 19.43 -5.97 -15.58
CA ALA A 432 18.14 -5.53 -15.06
C ALA A 432 18.09 -4.01 -14.82
N VAL A 433 19.16 -3.41 -14.29
CA VAL A 433 19.26 -1.95 -14.10
C VAL A 433 19.13 -1.22 -15.44
N LEU A 434 19.87 -1.67 -16.45
CA LEU A 434 19.82 -1.09 -17.79
C LEU A 434 18.43 -1.22 -18.38
N ARG A 435 17.87 -2.43 -18.43
CA ARG A 435 16.57 -2.69 -19.05
C ARG A 435 15.42 -1.95 -18.35
N ILE A 436 15.38 -1.95 -17.01
CA ILE A 436 14.33 -1.24 -16.26
C ILE A 436 14.53 0.27 -16.39
N GLY A 437 15.75 0.76 -16.19
CA GLY A 437 16.06 2.20 -16.28
C GLY A 437 15.79 2.77 -17.68
N GLU A 438 16.07 2.02 -18.74
CA GLU A 438 15.78 2.42 -20.11
C GLU A 438 14.28 2.47 -20.39
N ALA A 439 13.50 1.51 -19.86
CA ALA A 439 12.04 1.55 -19.98
C ALA A 439 11.45 2.81 -19.33
N PHE A 440 11.98 3.23 -18.17
CA PHE A 440 11.59 4.50 -17.53
C PHE A 440 12.08 5.74 -18.29
N ALA A 441 13.30 5.71 -18.82
CA ALA A 441 13.84 6.83 -19.59
C ALA A 441 13.15 7.02 -20.96
N ALA A 442 12.58 5.95 -21.53
CA ALA A 442 11.84 5.96 -22.78
C ALA A 442 10.45 6.61 -22.65
N GLU A 443 9.90 6.73 -21.44
CA GLU A 443 8.69 7.52 -21.17
C GLU A 443 9.08 8.99 -20.88
N PRO A 444 8.93 9.92 -21.84
CA PRO A 444 9.18 11.33 -21.54
C PRO A 444 8.18 11.80 -20.47
N PRO A 445 8.60 12.62 -19.48
CA PRO A 445 7.69 13.14 -18.47
C PRO A 445 6.57 13.92 -19.17
N LYS A 446 5.35 13.39 -19.06
CA LYS A 446 4.17 14.04 -19.60
C LYS A 446 3.98 15.37 -18.88
N ARG A 447 3.74 16.44 -19.63
CA ARG A 447 3.46 17.76 -19.03
C ARG A 447 2.22 17.65 -18.14
N LEU A 448 2.25 18.32 -16.98
CA LEU A 448 1.10 18.38 -16.08
C LEU A 448 -0.06 19.14 -16.73
N LEU A 449 -1.21 18.48 -16.82
CA LEU A 449 -2.47 19.07 -17.29
C LEU A 449 -3.48 19.02 -16.16
N LEU A 450 -3.97 20.16 -15.75
CA LEU A 450 -5.02 20.30 -14.74
C LEU A 450 -6.32 20.63 -15.46
N VAL A 451 -7.37 19.85 -15.22
CA VAL A 451 -8.71 20.07 -15.77
C VAL A 451 -9.63 20.41 -14.62
N ASP A 452 -10.19 21.62 -14.65
CA ASP A 452 -11.09 22.09 -13.61
C ASP A 452 -12.39 21.28 -13.59
N LEU A 453 -12.62 20.57 -12.49
CA LEU A 453 -13.74 19.65 -12.33
C LEU A 453 -15.07 20.39 -12.42
N ASP A 454 -15.19 21.53 -11.75
CA ASP A 454 -16.45 22.23 -11.57
C ASP A 454 -16.88 23.00 -12.83
N THR A 455 -15.91 23.49 -13.61
CA THR A 455 -16.19 24.36 -14.77
C THR A 455 -15.99 23.68 -16.12
N ALA A 456 -15.09 22.68 -16.21
CA ALA A 456 -14.78 22.02 -17.47
C ALA A 456 -15.31 20.57 -17.56
N VAL A 457 -15.71 19.94 -16.44
CA VAL A 457 -16.15 18.54 -16.44
C VAL A 457 -17.61 18.38 -16.02
N ILE A 458 -18.06 19.06 -14.97
CA ILE A 458 -19.44 18.94 -14.45
C ILE A 458 -20.37 19.96 -15.15
N ASP A 459 -21.51 19.50 -15.70
CA ASP A 459 -22.60 20.39 -16.12
C ASP A 459 -23.43 20.78 -14.89
N LEU A 460 -22.96 21.77 -14.11
CA LEU A 460 -23.69 22.24 -12.93
C LEU A 460 -25.10 22.73 -13.26
N ALA A 461 -25.34 23.24 -14.48
CA ALA A 461 -26.66 23.68 -14.90
C ALA A 461 -27.64 22.51 -15.01
N SER A 462 -27.18 21.29 -15.34
CA SER A 462 -28.01 20.08 -15.28
C SER A 462 -28.44 19.74 -13.85
N GLY A 463 -27.54 19.90 -12.87
CA GLY A 463 -27.85 19.74 -11.45
C GLY A 463 -28.90 20.75 -10.99
N VAL A 464 -28.77 22.03 -11.38
CA VAL A 464 -29.76 23.08 -11.09
C VAL A 464 -31.14 22.73 -11.65
N ARG A 465 -31.21 22.20 -12.88
CA ARG A 465 -32.48 21.81 -13.52
C ARG A 465 -33.18 20.66 -12.80
N ARG A 466 -32.44 19.80 -12.09
CA ARG A 466 -32.95 18.61 -11.37
C ARG A 466 -33.20 18.85 -9.89
N LEU A 467 -32.67 19.92 -9.33
CA LEU A 467 -32.92 20.31 -7.95
C LEU A 467 -34.39 20.72 -7.75
N PRO A 468 -35.06 20.24 -6.68
CA PRO A 468 -36.36 20.77 -6.29
C PRO A 468 -36.28 22.28 -6.01
N ALA A 469 -37.28 23.05 -6.44
CA ALA A 469 -37.32 24.51 -6.22
C ALA A 469 -37.21 24.90 -4.73
N SER A 470 -37.67 24.03 -3.82
CA SER A 470 -37.57 24.20 -2.37
C SER A 470 -36.17 23.97 -1.79
N ALA A 471 -35.26 23.38 -2.55
CA ALA A 471 -33.90 23.03 -2.13
C ALA A 471 -32.85 24.04 -2.63
N GLN A 472 -33.23 25.01 -3.47
CA GLN A 472 -32.32 26.06 -3.94
C GLN A 472 -32.06 27.06 -2.81
N VAL A 473 -30.86 27.02 -2.23
CA VAL A 473 -30.42 27.94 -1.18
C VAL A 473 -29.14 28.62 -1.65
N GLY A 474 -29.19 29.94 -1.85
CA GLY A 474 -27.99 30.72 -2.16
C GLY A 474 -27.37 30.38 -3.52
N ARG A 475 -26.05 30.14 -3.55
CA ARG A 475 -25.32 29.86 -4.80
C ARG A 475 -25.55 28.40 -5.24
N PRO A 476 -25.72 28.13 -6.55
CA PRO A 476 -25.92 26.78 -7.06
C PRO A 476 -24.87 25.78 -6.59
N ASP A 477 -23.59 26.13 -6.66
CA ASP A 477 -22.43 25.30 -6.31
C ASP A 477 -22.29 24.99 -4.80
N GLU A 478 -23.01 25.73 -3.96
CA GLU A 478 -23.05 25.54 -2.50
C GLU A 478 -24.31 24.77 -2.06
N THR A 479 -25.23 24.48 -2.98
CA THR A 479 -26.48 23.77 -2.69
C THR A 479 -26.20 22.29 -2.42
N PRO A 480 -26.48 21.77 -1.21
CA PRO A 480 -26.22 20.36 -0.89
C PRO A 480 -26.94 19.41 -1.85
N GLY A 481 -26.21 18.44 -2.40
CA GLY A 481 -26.75 17.41 -3.30
C GLY A 481 -26.84 17.81 -4.77
N ILE A 482 -26.51 19.05 -5.14
CA ILE A 482 -26.53 19.49 -6.54
C ILE A 482 -25.54 18.72 -7.41
N ILE A 483 -24.33 18.50 -6.91
CA ILE A 483 -23.22 17.90 -7.65
C ILE A 483 -23.59 16.45 -7.96
N GLY A 484 -24.12 15.70 -6.97
CA GLY A 484 -24.59 14.33 -7.18
C GLY A 484 -25.72 14.18 -8.20
N LEU A 485 -26.41 15.27 -8.56
CA LEU A 485 -27.48 15.29 -9.57
C LEU A 485 -27.00 15.77 -10.95
N ALA A 486 -25.80 16.33 -11.03
CA ALA A 486 -25.26 16.92 -12.26
C ALA A 486 -24.70 15.84 -13.19
N ASP A 487 -24.97 15.99 -14.48
CA ASP A 487 -24.35 15.20 -15.55
C ASP A 487 -22.92 15.68 -15.84
N PRO A 488 -22.07 14.83 -16.41
CA PRO A 488 -20.83 15.28 -17.04
C PRO A 488 -21.16 16.12 -18.28
N LEU A 489 -20.33 17.13 -18.55
CA LEU A 489 -20.36 17.84 -19.83
C LEU A 489 -20.17 16.85 -20.99
N PRO A 490 -20.86 17.05 -22.14
CA PRO A 490 -20.75 16.15 -23.28
C PRO A 490 -19.29 15.94 -23.70
N GLY A 491 -18.86 14.68 -23.75
CA GLY A 491 -17.51 14.29 -24.14
C GLY A 491 -16.44 14.45 -23.05
N ALA A 492 -16.75 14.98 -21.86
CA ALA A 492 -15.77 15.27 -20.82
C ALA A 492 -15.01 14.03 -20.30
N ILE A 493 -15.74 12.96 -20.01
CA ILE A 493 -15.16 11.72 -19.47
C ILE A 493 -14.21 11.08 -20.50
N ALA A 494 -14.67 10.90 -21.74
CA ALA A 494 -13.88 10.32 -22.82
C ALA A 494 -12.71 11.23 -23.23
N GLY A 495 -12.92 12.54 -23.27
CA GLY A 495 -11.88 13.52 -23.59
C GLY A 495 -10.78 13.59 -22.53
N PHE A 496 -11.14 13.58 -21.25
CA PHE A 496 -10.17 13.50 -20.16
C PHE A 496 -9.35 12.20 -20.23
N ALA A 497 -9.99 11.07 -20.50
CA ALA A 497 -9.31 9.79 -20.71
C ALA A 497 -8.26 9.87 -21.82
N ARG A 498 -8.62 10.47 -22.96
CA ARG A 498 -7.70 10.67 -24.09
C ARG A 498 -6.55 11.62 -23.75
N LEU A 499 -6.79 12.69 -23.00
CA LEU A 499 -5.74 13.60 -22.56
C LEU A 499 -4.78 12.95 -21.55
N ALA A 500 -5.26 12.05 -20.69
CA ALA A 500 -4.43 11.30 -19.75
C ALA A 500 -3.42 10.35 -20.43
N GLU A 501 -3.64 9.98 -21.69
CA GLU A 501 -2.71 9.19 -22.49
C GLU A 501 -1.47 9.99 -22.91
N VAL A 502 -1.57 11.31 -23.03
CA VAL A 502 -0.49 12.20 -23.53
C VAL A 502 0.01 13.21 -22.50
N TYR A 503 -0.79 13.55 -21.50
CA TYR A 503 -0.46 14.45 -20.39
C TYR A 503 -0.50 13.71 -19.04
N ASP A 504 0.20 14.23 -18.02
CA ASP A 504 -0.12 13.88 -16.63
C ASP A 504 -1.39 14.64 -16.26
N ALA A 505 -2.54 14.11 -16.70
CA ALA A 505 -3.83 14.76 -16.55
C ALA A 505 -4.40 14.51 -15.15
N ARG A 506 -4.80 15.60 -14.48
CA ARG A 506 -5.36 15.64 -13.14
C ARG A 506 -6.66 16.45 -13.13
N LEU A 507 -7.64 16.01 -12.36
CA LEU A 507 -8.85 16.79 -12.09
C LEU A 507 -8.52 17.79 -10.97
N LEU A 508 -8.75 19.07 -11.20
CA LEU A 508 -8.58 20.12 -10.20
C LEU A 508 -9.93 20.49 -9.62
N ALA A 509 -10.05 20.41 -8.30
CA ALA A 509 -11.19 20.94 -7.59
C ALA A 509 -10.70 22.04 -6.63
N PRO A 510 -11.01 23.32 -6.87
CA PRO A 510 -10.63 24.41 -5.98
C PRO A 510 -11.33 24.30 -4.61
N PRO A 511 -10.70 24.76 -3.52
CA PRO A 511 -11.34 24.74 -2.20
C PRO A 511 -12.60 25.61 -2.14
N PRO A 512 -13.74 25.08 -1.66
CA PRO A 512 -14.92 25.89 -1.41
C PRO A 512 -14.73 26.80 -0.19
N TRP A 513 -15.43 27.94 -0.19
CA TRP A 513 -15.64 28.77 1.00
C TRP A 513 -16.45 27.97 2.05
N PRO A 514 -16.33 28.22 3.37
CA PRO A 514 -16.40 27.16 4.38
C PRO A 514 -17.77 26.45 4.52
N GLY A 515 -17.77 25.11 4.30
CA GLY A 515 -18.85 24.15 4.56
C GLY A 515 -18.48 22.73 4.09
N SER A 516 -18.47 21.73 4.98
CA SER A 516 -17.70 20.47 4.85
C SER A 516 -18.31 19.35 3.99
N SER A 517 -19.37 19.56 3.22
CA SER A 517 -19.98 18.53 2.36
C SER A 517 -19.63 18.64 0.88
N ALA A 518 -19.06 19.76 0.44
CA ALA A 518 -18.77 20.05 -0.96
C ALA A 518 -17.63 19.18 -1.52
N TRP A 519 -16.65 18.80 -0.69
CA TRP A 519 -15.54 17.93 -1.09
C TRP A 519 -15.95 16.48 -1.33
N GLN A 520 -16.69 15.91 -0.36
CA GLN A 520 -17.16 14.54 -0.44
C GLN A 520 -18.03 14.33 -1.69
N GLN A 521 -18.89 15.30 -2.01
CA GLN A 521 -19.73 15.24 -3.21
C GLN A 521 -18.93 15.19 -4.52
N ARG A 522 -17.77 15.86 -4.61
CA ARG A 522 -16.90 15.80 -5.79
C ARG A 522 -16.17 14.46 -5.90
N LEU A 523 -15.73 13.91 -4.77
CA LEU A 523 -15.15 12.58 -4.72
C LEU A 523 -16.16 11.52 -5.16
N ASP A 524 -17.37 11.56 -4.60
CA ASP A 524 -18.45 10.63 -4.93
C ASP A 524 -18.85 10.75 -6.41
N TRP A 525 -18.92 11.98 -6.93
CA TRP A 525 -19.23 12.23 -8.34
C TRP A 525 -18.15 11.68 -9.28
N VAL A 526 -16.86 11.91 -8.98
CA VAL A 526 -15.76 11.34 -9.77
C VAL A 526 -15.82 9.81 -9.74
N ALA A 527 -16.04 9.20 -8.57
CA ALA A 527 -16.17 7.76 -8.45
C ALA A 527 -17.36 7.21 -9.25
N LEU A 528 -18.49 7.93 -9.28
CA LEU A 528 -19.68 7.54 -10.04
C LEU A 528 -19.45 7.57 -11.56
N HIS A 529 -18.78 8.61 -12.08
CA HIS A 529 -18.68 8.83 -13.52
C HIS A 529 -17.39 8.32 -14.17
N PHE A 530 -16.28 8.24 -13.43
CA PHE A 530 -15.01 7.68 -13.91
C PHE A 530 -14.75 6.26 -13.40
N GLY A 531 -15.50 5.80 -12.38
CA GLY A 531 -15.25 4.56 -11.66
C GLY A 531 -14.43 4.77 -10.38
N ALA A 532 -14.57 3.85 -9.42
CA ALA A 532 -13.86 3.89 -8.13
C ALA A 532 -12.56 3.06 -8.12
N LEU A 533 -12.45 2.09 -9.03
CA LEU A 533 -11.33 1.14 -9.11
C LEU A 533 -10.24 1.65 -10.07
N GLU A 534 -9.05 1.06 -9.97
CA GLU A 534 -7.89 1.42 -10.82
C GLU A 534 -8.11 1.08 -12.31
N ALA A 535 -9.00 0.14 -12.61
CA ALA A 535 -9.44 -0.22 -13.96
C ALA A 535 -10.93 -0.58 -13.97
N ASP A 536 -11.58 -0.49 -15.13
CA ASP A 536 -12.95 -0.98 -15.33
C ASP A 536 -13.00 -2.51 -15.54
N ASP A 537 -14.22 -3.07 -15.63
CA ASP A 537 -14.44 -4.51 -15.79
C ASP A 537 -13.83 -5.08 -17.09
N ALA A 538 -13.47 -4.22 -18.06
CA ALA A 538 -12.80 -4.59 -19.30
C ALA A 538 -11.26 -4.44 -19.21
N GLY A 539 -10.73 -4.14 -18.01
CA GLY A 539 -9.30 -3.96 -17.76
C GLY A 539 -8.74 -2.62 -18.28
N ARG A 540 -9.60 -1.67 -18.66
CA ARG A 540 -9.15 -0.35 -19.11
C ARG A 540 -8.81 0.51 -17.88
N PRO A 541 -7.62 1.12 -17.81
CA PRO A 541 -7.23 1.96 -16.66
C PRO A 541 -8.21 3.10 -16.45
N ASN A 542 -8.60 3.32 -15.20
CA ASN A 542 -9.41 4.46 -14.81
C ASN A 542 -8.56 5.74 -14.93
N PRO A 543 -8.91 6.65 -15.85
CA PRO A 543 -8.09 7.82 -16.13
C PRO A 543 -8.08 8.83 -14.98
N ALA A 544 -9.03 8.76 -14.03
CA ALA A 544 -9.16 9.68 -12.90
C ALA A 544 -8.76 9.08 -11.55
N HIS A 545 -8.41 7.79 -11.49
CA HIS A 545 -8.02 7.13 -10.23
C HIS A 545 -6.80 7.81 -9.60
N ARG A 546 -6.95 8.27 -8.34
CA ARG A 546 -5.94 9.05 -7.58
C ARG A 546 -5.41 10.30 -8.31
N ARG A 547 -6.22 10.88 -9.19
CA ARG A 547 -5.84 12.05 -10.00
C ARG A 547 -6.67 13.30 -9.70
N LEU A 548 -7.41 13.31 -8.58
CA LEU A 548 -8.07 14.51 -8.06
C LEU A 548 -7.10 15.33 -7.20
N VAL A 549 -6.97 16.62 -7.51
CA VAL A 549 -6.10 17.59 -6.84
C VAL A 549 -6.98 18.65 -6.18
N LEU A 550 -6.80 18.82 -4.86
CA LEU A 550 -7.50 19.81 -4.06
C LEU A 550 -6.55 20.97 -3.77
N ALA A 551 -6.60 22.03 -4.58
CA ALA A 551 -5.66 23.14 -4.46
C ALA A 551 -6.25 24.45 -5.00
N ASP A 552 -5.80 25.56 -4.44
CA ASP A 552 -6.03 26.88 -5.05
C ASP A 552 -5.22 27.02 -6.35
N ARG A 553 -5.76 27.73 -7.32
CA ARG A 553 -5.11 27.92 -8.63
C ARG A 553 -3.80 28.70 -8.51
N ALA A 554 -3.65 29.56 -7.51
CA ALA A 554 -2.46 30.38 -7.29
C ALA A 554 -1.21 29.58 -6.86
N VAL A 555 -1.40 28.38 -6.30
CA VAL A 555 -0.30 27.53 -5.81
C VAL A 555 0.16 26.48 -6.82
N LEU A 556 -0.43 26.46 -8.01
CA LEU A 556 -0.12 25.48 -9.04
C LEU A 556 1.19 25.80 -9.80
N PRO A 557 1.87 24.79 -10.39
CA PRO A 557 3.14 24.98 -11.09
C PRO A 557 3.01 25.88 -12.33
N ARG A 558 4.02 26.72 -12.60
CA ARG A 558 4.03 27.63 -13.77
C ARG A 558 4.11 26.93 -15.12
N ASP A 559 4.68 25.74 -15.14
CA ASP A 559 4.85 24.91 -16.32
C ASP A 559 3.62 24.01 -16.61
N ALA A 560 2.64 23.99 -15.71
CA ALA A 560 1.38 23.29 -15.90
C ALA A 560 0.49 23.98 -16.96
N LEU A 561 -0.40 23.20 -17.54
CA LEU A 561 -1.49 23.66 -18.40
C LEU A 561 -2.81 23.53 -17.61
N LEU A 562 -3.62 24.58 -17.54
CA LEU A 562 -4.94 24.54 -16.91
C LEU A 562 -6.04 24.64 -17.97
N VAL A 563 -6.97 23.69 -17.95
CA VAL A 563 -8.23 23.73 -18.68
C VAL A 563 -9.34 24.14 -17.72
N ASP A 564 -10.01 25.25 -18.01
CA ASP A 564 -11.21 25.71 -17.31
C ASP A 564 -12.36 25.94 -18.29
N GLY A 565 -13.59 26.10 -17.79
CA GLY A 565 -14.76 26.33 -18.63
C GLY A 565 -15.40 27.71 -18.45
N GLY A 566 -16.13 28.14 -19.50
CA GLY A 566 -16.83 29.42 -19.55
C GLY A 566 -18.33 29.41 -19.17
N GLN A 567 -18.87 28.28 -18.69
CA GLN A 567 -20.32 27.99 -18.56
C GLN A 567 -21.14 29.10 -17.85
N ASP A 568 -20.54 29.87 -16.94
CA ASP A 568 -21.26 30.83 -16.09
C ASP A 568 -20.87 32.30 -16.29
N GLY A 569 -20.01 32.64 -17.26
CA GLY A 569 -19.40 33.98 -17.33
C GLY A 569 -18.43 34.30 -16.16
N ARG A 570 -18.21 33.34 -15.25
CA ARG A 570 -17.28 33.42 -14.10
C ARG A 570 -15.82 33.09 -14.45
N GLY A 571 -15.57 32.44 -15.58
CA GLY A 571 -14.22 32.01 -15.99
C GLY A 571 -13.19 33.16 -16.10
N ALA A 572 -13.65 34.41 -16.20
CA ALA A 572 -12.82 35.61 -16.26
C ALA A 572 -12.50 36.26 -14.90
N GLN A 573 -13.28 36.00 -13.83
CA GLN A 573 -13.05 36.60 -12.50
C GLN A 573 -12.45 35.62 -11.49
N ASP A 574 -12.67 34.30 -11.63
CA ASP A 574 -12.23 33.28 -10.65
C ASP A 574 -10.88 32.62 -10.99
N ALA A 575 -10.12 33.19 -11.93
CA ALA A 575 -8.86 32.61 -12.40
C ALA A 575 -7.67 33.57 -12.33
N ASP A 576 -7.84 34.69 -11.62
CA ASP A 576 -6.73 35.51 -11.19
C ASP A 576 -5.82 34.67 -10.28
N GLY A 577 -4.54 34.56 -10.66
CA GLY A 577 -3.51 33.92 -9.85
C GLY A 577 -2.86 32.66 -10.42
N PHE A 578 -3.47 31.95 -11.39
CA PHE A 578 -2.79 30.79 -11.99
C PHE A 578 -1.57 31.25 -12.81
N PRO A 579 -0.35 30.77 -12.50
CA PRO A 579 0.87 31.34 -13.07
C PRO A 579 1.32 30.68 -14.38
N GLY A 580 0.57 29.70 -14.89
CA GLY A 580 0.89 28.92 -16.08
C GLY A 580 -0.01 29.20 -17.29
N GLU A 581 0.04 28.29 -18.27
CA GLU A 581 -0.73 28.41 -19.52
C GLU A 581 -2.17 27.95 -19.35
N ARG A 582 -3.13 28.70 -19.90
CA ARG A 582 -4.57 28.42 -19.76
C ARG A 582 -5.24 28.17 -21.09
N VAL A 583 -6.18 27.23 -21.12
CA VAL A 583 -7.06 26.95 -22.25
C VAL A 583 -8.49 26.93 -21.74
N ARG A 584 -9.35 27.78 -22.29
CA ARG A 584 -10.74 27.93 -21.84
C ARG A 584 -11.70 27.18 -22.75
N LEU A 585 -12.31 26.12 -22.25
CA LEU A 585 -13.37 25.38 -22.90
C LEU A 585 -14.59 26.28 -23.14
N GLY A 586 -15.02 26.38 -24.39
CA GLY A 586 -16.07 27.27 -24.86
C GLY A 586 -15.57 28.49 -25.66
N ASP A 587 -14.26 28.74 -25.71
CA ASP A 587 -13.68 29.72 -26.63
C ASP A 587 -13.82 29.25 -28.09
N PRO A 588 -13.84 30.15 -29.11
CA PRO A 588 -14.08 29.76 -30.51
C PRO A 588 -13.14 28.68 -31.06
N ALA A 589 -11.92 28.58 -30.53
CA ALA A 589 -10.92 27.59 -30.95
C ALA A 589 -11.07 26.22 -30.26
N VAL A 590 -11.80 26.16 -29.14
CA VAL A 590 -12.01 24.97 -28.30
C VAL A 590 -13.45 24.98 -27.76
N ALA A 591 -14.40 25.04 -28.70
CA ALA A 591 -15.82 25.27 -28.40
C ALA A 591 -16.45 24.13 -27.57
N ASP A 592 -15.92 22.91 -27.70
CA ASP A 592 -16.36 21.72 -26.99
C ASP A 592 -15.17 20.80 -26.67
N TRP A 593 -15.46 19.68 -25.99
CA TRP A 593 -14.44 18.72 -25.57
C TRP A 593 -13.72 18.04 -26.74
N ALA A 594 -14.38 17.87 -27.89
CA ALA A 594 -13.74 17.28 -29.06
C ALA A 594 -12.69 18.27 -29.63
N ALA A 595 -13.07 19.53 -29.80
CA ALA A 595 -12.17 20.59 -30.24
C ALA A 595 -11.03 20.82 -29.24
N LEU A 596 -11.28 20.72 -27.93
CA LEU A 596 -10.25 20.81 -26.89
C LEU A 596 -9.22 19.67 -27.01
N VAL A 597 -9.68 18.43 -27.18
CA VAL A 597 -8.79 17.28 -27.33
C VAL A 597 -7.96 17.43 -28.59
N ASP A 598 -8.57 17.77 -29.73
CA ASP A 598 -7.85 18.00 -30.98
C ASP A 598 -6.81 19.12 -30.86
N HIS A 599 -7.17 20.21 -30.17
CA HIS A 599 -6.28 21.33 -29.93
C HIS A 599 -5.07 20.95 -29.09
N LEU A 600 -5.25 20.17 -28.03
CA LEU A 600 -4.17 19.80 -27.10
C LEU A 600 -3.33 18.61 -27.58
N VAL A 601 -3.91 17.69 -28.35
CA VAL A 601 -3.20 16.52 -28.91
C VAL A 601 -2.43 16.88 -30.20
N ALA A 602 -2.64 18.07 -30.75
CA ALA A 602 -1.96 18.54 -31.95
C ALA A 602 -0.42 18.38 -31.85
N PRO A 603 0.26 17.86 -32.89
CA PRO A 603 1.69 17.54 -32.87
C PRO A 603 2.61 18.70 -32.45
N GLU A 604 2.21 19.93 -32.74
CA GLU A 604 2.95 21.15 -32.41
C GLU A 604 2.96 21.46 -30.91
N ARG A 605 1.98 20.95 -30.15
CA ARG A 605 1.86 21.11 -28.69
C ARG A 605 2.34 19.91 -27.91
N THR A 606 2.37 18.73 -28.54
CA THR A 606 2.93 17.49 -27.97
C THR A 606 4.41 17.32 -28.32
N GLY A 607 4.97 18.13 -29.24
CA GLY A 607 6.34 18.03 -29.76
C GLY A 607 7.41 18.83 -28.99
N ARG A 608 8.39 18.10 -28.42
CA ARG A 608 9.76 18.48 -27.98
C ARG A 608 10.05 19.99 -27.81
N ARG A 609 9.99 20.48 -26.57
CA ARG A 609 10.88 21.58 -26.13
C ARG A 609 12.13 20.97 -25.48
N ALA A 610 13.26 21.12 -26.18
CA ALA A 610 14.57 20.86 -25.62
C ALA A 610 14.75 21.70 -24.34
N SER A 611 15.23 21.05 -23.28
CA SER A 611 15.63 21.66 -22.02
C SER A 611 16.50 22.89 -22.26
N ALA A 612 15.93 24.09 -22.14
CA ALA A 612 16.70 25.28 -21.90
C ALA A 612 17.20 25.20 -20.45
N THR A 613 18.52 25.12 -20.30
CA THR A 613 19.29 25.21 -19.05
C THR A 613 18.59 26.02 -17.97
N ALA A 614 18.10 25.34 -16.93
CA ALA A 614 17.64 26.00 -15.71
C ALA A 614 18.87 26.55 -14.95
N PRO A 615 18.85 27.81 -14.47
CA PRO A 615 19.96 28.33 -13.68
C PRO A 615 20.01 27.63 -12.32
N ALA A 616 21.23 27.48 -11.79
CA ALA A 616 21.52 26.86 -10.50
C ALA A 616 20.56 27.36 -9.40
N ARG A 617 19.79 26.44 -8.80
CA ARG A 617 18.93 26.75 -7.67
C ARG A 617 19.80 27.07 -6.44
N SER A 618 19.67 28.30 -5.94
CA SER A 618 20.37 28.80 -4.75
C SER A 618 20.02 28.00 -3.50
N ARG A 619 21.05 27.58 -2.77
CA ARG A 619 21.07 26.67 -1.59
C ARG A 619 20.39 27.17 -0.30
N ASP A 620 19.46 28.11 -0.34
CA ASP A 620 18.95 28.70 0.90
C ASP A 620 17.46 29.07 0.82
N ARG A 621 16.57 28.11 1.14
CA ARG A 621 15.10 28.31 1.20
C ARG A 621 14.43 27.35 2.20
N THR A 622 14.38 27.76 3.47
CA THR A 622 13.38 27.31 4.47
C THR A 622 13.28 28.38 5.56
N ALA A 623 12.08 28.75 6.00
CA ALA A 623 11.91 29.42 7.29
C ALA A 623 12.15 28.35 8.36
N GLY A 624 13.36 28.32 8.93
CA GLY A 624 13.74 27.28 9.88
C GLY A 624 12.85 27.24 11.12
N ARG A 625 12.75 26.06 11.74
CA ARG A 625 12.11 25.81 13.05
C ARG A 625 12.34 26.91 14.11
N PRO A 626 13.53 27.57 14.20
CA PRO A 626 13.72 28.69 15.13
C PRO A 626 12.80 29.90 14.89
N ALA A 627 12.53 30.25 13.63
CA ALA A 627 11.70 31.40 13.28
C ALA A 627 10.22 31.15 13.65
N LEU A 628 9.68 29.99 13.27
CA LEU A 628 8.32 29.58 13.61
C LEU A 628 8.11 29.47 15.13
N THR A 629 9.13 29.02 15.86
CA THR A 629 9.10 28.96 17.33
C THR A 629 9.02 30.35 17.95
N ALA A 630 9.76 31.32 17.40
CA ALA A 630 9.71 32.70 17.86
C ALA A 630 8.34 33.33 17.62
N TRP A 631 7.79 33.18 16.42
CA TRP A 631 6.50 33.78 16.04
C TRP A 631 5.30 33.17 16.79
N LEU A 632 5.34 31.86 17.09
CA LEU A 632 4.34 31.21 17.95
C LEU A 632 4.29 31.85 19.33
N LEU A 633 5.45 32.01 19.97
CA LEU A 633 5.56 32.59 21.30
C LEU A 633 5.21 34.08 21.31
N GLU A 634 5.53 34.80 20.24
CA GLU A 634 5.13 36.19 20.05
C GLU A 634 3.61 36.33 20.01
N SER A 635 2.90 35.52 19.20
CA SER A 635 1.43 35.54 19.17
C SER A 635 0.82 35.20 20.54
N LEU A 636 1.35 34.21 21.26
CA LEU A 636 0.85 33.89 22.61
C LEU A 636 1.02 35.06 23.60
N ARG A 637 2.12 35.83 23.51
CA ARG A 637 2.30 37.03 24.34
C ARG A 637 1.31 38.13 24.00
N VAL A 638 0.97 38.30 22.71
CA VAL A 638 -0.07 39.25 22.25
C VAL A 638 -1.44 38.92 22.85
N HIS A 639 -1.75 37.63 23.03
CA HIS A 639 -3.02 37.18 23.64
C HIS A 639 -2.91 36.87 25.14
N ALA A 640 -2.16 37.68 25.89
CA ALA A 640 -2.01 37.56 27.35
C ALA A 640 -1.59 36.16 27.84
N GLY A 641 -0.81 35.44 27.02
CA GLY A 641 -0.28 34.12 27.30
C GLY A 641 -1.18 32.95 26.89
N SER A 642 -2.32 33.18 26.21
CA SER A 642 -3.26 32.11 25.82
C SER A 642 -3.95 32.41 24.47
N ALA A 643 -3.78 31.54 23.47
CA ALA A 643 -4.49 31.66 22.19
C ALA A 643 -4.83 30.29 21.57
N SER A 644 -5.85 30.25 20.73
CA SER A 644 -6.13 29.06 19.92
C SER A 644 -5.09 28.89 18.81
N PRO A 645 -4.85 27.66 18.31
CA PRO A 645 -3.97 27.41 17.17
C PRO A 645 -4.33 28.25 15.93
N VAL A 646 -5.63 28.49 15.74
CA VAL A 646 -6.17 29.30 14.62
C VAL A 646 -5.82 30.78 14.80
N GLN A 647 -5.90 31.31 16.03
CA GLN A 647 -5.49 32.69 16.31
C GLN A 647 -3.98 32.86 16.14
N VAL A 648 -3.18 31.89 16.59
CA VAL A 648 -1.72 31.92 16.40
C VAL A 648 -1.36 31.88 14.92
N ALA A 649 -1.96 30.98 14.15
CA ALA A 649 -1.75 30.94 12.70
C ALA A 649 -2.17 32.27 12.04
N ARG A 650 -3.30 32.85 12.42
CA ARG A 650 -3.76 34.14 11.88
C ARG A 650 -2.77 35.27 12.15
N ASP A 651 -2.18 35.33 13.35
CA ASP A 651 -1.18 36.35 13.68
C ASP A 651 0.14 36.13 12.95
N VAL A 652 0.60 34.88 12.84
CA VAL A 652 1.83 34.55 12.09
C VAL A 652 1.68 34.92 10.62
N GLN A 653 0.54 34.61 9.99
CA GLN A 653 0.27 35.02 8.60
C GLN A 653 0.20 36.55 8.45
N ARG A 654 -0.40 37.24 9.43
CA ARG A 654 -0.58 38.70 9.40
C ARG A 654 0.74 39.45 9.63
N LEU A 655 1.58 38.96 10.54
CA LEU A 655 2.81 39.64 10.98
C LEU A 655 4.05 39.20 10.18
N HIS A 656 4.11 37.94 9.71
CA HIS A 656 5.28 37.34 9.06
C HIS A 656 4.98 36.76 7.68
N GLY A 657 3.83 37.08 7.08
CA GLY A 657 3.42 36.56 5.77
C GLY A 657 4.42 36.83 4.64
N ASP A 658 5.10 37.98 4.65
CA ASP A 658 6.13 38.30 3.64
C ASP A 658 7.43 37.49 3.82
N GLU A 659 7.71 37.01 5.02
CA GLU A 659 8.87 36.16 5.32
C GLU A 659 8.56 34.70 4.97
N LEU A 660 7.33 34.24 5.25
CA LEU A 660 6.79 32.96 4.79
C LEU A 660 6.80 32.86 3.25
N ARG A 661 6.31 33.89 2.54
CA ARG A 661 6.31 33.93 1.06
C ARG A 661 7.70 33.89 0.45
N ARG A 662 8.70 34.47 1.10
CA ARG A 662 10.10 34.46 0.64
C ARG A 662 10.81 33.11 0.86
N ALA A 663 10.35 32.31 1.82
CA ALA A 663 10.94 31.02 2.16
C ALA A 663 10.66 29.90 1.14
N GLY A 664 9.75 30.11 0.18
CA GLY A 664 9.66 29.33 -1.06
C GLY A 664 9.03 27.93 -0.95
N ASP A 665 8.53 27.55 0.22
CA ASP A 665 7.67 26.38 0.40
C ASP A 665 6.22 26.85 0.60
N LEU A 666 5.30 26.25 -0.15
CA LEU A 666 3.91 26.71 -0.26
C LEU A 666 3.22 26.69 1.11
N GLU A 667 2.39 27.70 1.35
CA GLU A 667 1.81 28.18 2.64
C GLU A 667 0.97 27.17 3.48
N VAL A 668 1.11 25.84 3.31
CA VAL A 668 0.29 24.81 3.98
C VAL A 668 1.07 24.00 5.05
N THR A 669 2.40 23.94 5.02
CA THR A 669 3.19 23.13 5.97
C THR A 669 3.45 23.84 7.31
N TRP A 670 3.66 25.16 7.30
CA TRP A 670 4.06 25.90 8.50
C TRP A 670 3.00 25.88 9.62
N GLN A 671 1.70 25.77 9.27
CA GLN A 671 0.63 25.64 10.27
C GLN A 671 0.65 24.27 10.97
N HIS A 672 1.06 23.23 10.24
CA HIS A 672 1.31 21.91 10.82
C HIS A 672 2.58 21.94 11.69
N ASP A 673 3.62 22.64 11.25
CA ASP A 673 4.85 22.82 12.02
C ASP A 673 4.62 23.62 13.30
N LEU A 674 3.72 24.61 13.32
CA LEU A 674 3.32 25.30 14.56
C LEU A 674 2.74 24.32 15.59
N ARG A 675 1.97 23.31 15.16
CA ARG A 675 1.44 22.27 16.06
C ARG A 675 2.53 21.36 16.60
N ARG A 676 3.50 20.98 15.76
CA ARG A 676 4.67 20.18 16.16
C ARG A 676 5.60 20.96 17.10
N ILE A 677 5.82 22.24 16.81
CA ILE A 677 6.57 23.15 17.67
C ILE A 677 5.84 23.35 19.00
N ALA A 678 4.51 23.50 19.00
CA ALA A 678 3.73 23.57 20.23
C ALA A 678 3.84 22.27 21.06
N ALA A 679 3.85 21.10 20.43
CA ALA A 679 4.09 19.83 21.12
C ALA A 679 5.49 19.80 21.75
N HIS A 680 6.51 20.21 21.00
CA HIS A 680 7.87 20.29 21.52
C HIS A 680 8.04 21.31 22.65
N LEU A 681 7.41 22.48 22.54
CA LEU A 681 7.42 23.49 23.60
C LEU A 681 6.71 23.01 24.88
N ARG A 682 5.79 22.03 24.79
CA ARG A 682 5.21 21.37 25.98
C ARG A 682 6.19 20.38 26.61
N GLU A 683 6.92 19.62 25.79
CA GLU A 683 8.01 18.75 26.27
C GLU A 683 9.12 19.55 26.96
N GLU A 684 9.44 20.74 26.43
CA GLU A 684 10.39 21.69 27.03
C GLU A 684 9.83 22.45 28.25
N GLY A 685 8.55 22.26 28.61
CA GLY A 685 7.91 22.95 29.74
C GLY A 685 7.66 24.44 29.51
N ARG A 686 7.69 24.93 28.26
CA ARG A 686 7.46 26.34 27.88
C ARG A 686 6.00 26.62 27.51
N LEU A 687 5.25 25.59 27.14
CA LEU A 687 3.79 25.62 27.04
C LEU A 687 3.17 24.67 28.06
N ALA A 688 2.03 25.07 28.63
CA ALA A 688 1.25 24.22 29.51
C ALA A 688 0.51 23.10 28.73
N PRO A 689 0.23 21.95 29.37
CA PRO A 689 -0.68 20.94 28.82
C PRO A 689 -2.06 21.55 28.52
N SER A 690 -2.71 21.09 27.45
CA SER A 690 -3.99 21.62 27.00
C SER A 690 -4.99 20.49 26.77
N ALA A 691 -6.12 20.53 27.48
CA ALA A 691 -7.25 19.62 27.29
C ALA A 691 -8.42 20.28 26.54
N ASP A 692 -8.40 21.61 26.41
CA ASP A 692 -9.46 22.43 25.81
C ASP A 692 -9.09 23.03 24.44
N GLY A 693 -7.94 22.61 23.89
CA GLY A 693 -7.48 23.02 22.56
C GLY A 693 -6.79 24.38 22.51
N LEU A 694 -6.63 25.09 23.64
CA LEU A 694 -5.91 26.38 23.72
C LEU A 694 -4.42 26.20 24.04
N TRP A 695 -3.55 26.94 23.36
CA TRP A 695 -2.12 26.99 23.65
C TRP A 695 -1.86 28.07 24.70
N ARG A 696 -1.14 27.70 25.77
CA ARG A 696 -0.84 28.60 26.90
C ARG A 696 0.62 28.55 27.26
N LEU A 697 1.23 29.72 27.53
CA LEU A 697 2.57 29.78 28.12
C LEU A 697 2.55 29.09 29.49
N ALA A 698 3.57 28.26 29.75
CA ALA A 698 3.78 27.74 31.10
C ALA A 698 4.14 28.92 32.03
N ARG A 699 3.59 28.90 33.26
CA ARG A 699 3.84 29.95 34.25
C ARG A 699 5.25 29.90 34.81
#